data_AF-A0A3N1H304-F1
#
_entry.id   AF-A0A3N1H304-F1
#
_cell.length_a   1.000
_cell.length_b   1.000
_cell.length_c   1.000
_cell.angle_alpha   90.00
_cell.angle_beta   90.00
_cell.angle_gamma   90.00
#
_symmetry.space_group_name_H-M   'P 1'
#
loop_
_entity.id
_entity.type
_entity.pdbx_description
1 polymer ?
#
loop_
_entity_poly.entity_id
_entity_poly.type
_entity_poly.pdbx_seq_one_letter_code
_entity_poly.pdbx_strand_id
1 'polypeptide(L)'
;MRWDGQKDGADRQQALPGLPGLVRSVRTPDFADVVFHEVNAKSVLNKVPGGGLPFGWTVNPYRGCTHGCTYCLTGDTPVLLANGRTKPIADLAVGEEVFGTSQGRFAVTRVQAHWKTSKPAYRVTLSDGTQVVAGGDHRFLTDEGWKHVTPGRCDDFEERPFLVKGSRLVGTGRFATPPAQGGEYRVGYLWGAVRGGLPSDPDVLRRVRDFAGGGVPRESELVDRPVEPGEEWSKGFLAGLFDGRGSSSGGELVMSSSDSAVFEAAVLALMRLRVPHVVEVRGVRITGGLAERLRFLHLVGPAVPRGNAVEGVAVPATPDLAVVSVESLGVTRTLYDITTGTGDFVANGLVSHNCFARNTHTYLDLDAGHDFDTQVVVKVNAVAVLEGQLRSKRWRREHVAMGTNTDPYQRAEGRYALMPGIIRALADSGTPFSILTKGTVLSRDIPLLARAATSVPVGIGVSLALLDRELQSGLEPGTPSPQARLELVRRVRDAGLPCGVFVAPVLPRLTDSVEQLDELLASIAEAGATGVTVLPLHLRPGAREWFARWLARERPDLVDVYRRLYARGSYVDVRYRRWLAERLQPLLRRHGLDARGGRDAVGVPGDDEGVWPEGSLPASTPTAPVVQEQLTLL
;
A
#
# COMPACT_ATOMS: atom_id res chain seq x y z
N MET A 1 14.08 -3.98 19.71
CA MET A 1 15.51 -4.27 19.43
C MET A 1 15.72 -5.78 19.35
N ARG A 2 16.05 -6.31 18.16
CA ARG A 2 16.67 -7.64 17.90
C ARG A 2 16.80 -7.96 16.39
N TRP A 3 17.31 -7.00 15.60
CA TRP A 3 17.71 -7.22 14.19
C TRP A 3 18.90 -6.31 13.84
N ASP A 4 20.03 -6.47 14.53
CA ASP A 4 21.26 -5.68 14.31
C ASP A 4 22.37 -6.47 13.57
N GLY A 5 22.09 -7.69 13.09
CA GLY A 5 23.13 -8.62 12.63
C GLY A 5 23.49 -8.60 11.13
N GLN A 6 23.02 -7.65 10.33
CA GLN A 6 23.28 -7.62 8.87
C GLN A 6 23.95 -6.32 8.40
N LYS A 7 25.00 -5.89 9.11
CA LYS A 7 25.93 -4.90 8.60
C LYS A 7 27.18 -5.57 8.04
N ASP A 8 27.45 -5.21 6.79
CA ASP A 8 28.73 -5.16 6.10
C ASP A 8 29.32 -6.43 5.44
N GLY A 9 29.73 -6.22 4.18
CA GLY A 9 30.41 -7.17 3.29
C GLY A 9 30.40 -6.68 1.84
N ALA A 10 31.07 -5.55 1.59
CA ALA A 10 31.14 -4.84 0.31
C ALA A 10 31.80 -5.66 -0.82
N ASP A 11 31.27 -5.53 -2.04
CA ASP A 11 32.09 -5.11 -3.19
C ASP A 11 31.20 -4.45 -4.26
N ARG A 12 31.58 -3.25 -4.71
CA ARG A 12 30.78 -2.34 -5.56
C ARG A 12 31.42 -2.26 -6.94
N GLN A 13 30.72 -2.72 -7.98
CA GLN A 13 30.67 -2.07 -9.30
C GLN A 13 29.60 -2.73 -10.19
N GLN A 14 28.69 -1.90 -10.73
CA GLN A 14 27.61 -2.19 -11.71
C GLN A 14 26.38 -3.01 -11.25
N ALA A 15 25.78 -2.68 -10.11
CA ALA A 15 24.40 -3.08 -9.79
C ALA A 15 23.53 -1.84 -9.51
N LEU A 16 22.24 -1.89 -9.86
CA LEU A 16 21.25 -0.93 -9.36
C LEU A 16 21.39 -0.86 -7.82
N PRO A 17 21.36 0.33 -7.19
CA PRO A 17 21.48 0.44 -5.74
C PRO A 17 20.47 -0.51 -5.03
N GLY A 18 20.94 -1.35 -4.11
CA GLY A 18 20.09 -2.24 -3.29
C GLY A 18 19.94 -3.71 -3.72
N LEU A 19 20.33 -4.09 -4.95
CA LEU A 19 20.17 -5.48 -5.45
C LEU A 19 21.51 -6.15 -5.80
N PRO A 20 22.26 -6.69 -4.82
CA PRO A 20 23.50 -7.40 -5.09
C PRO A 20 23.26 -8.64 -5.96
N GLY A 21 23.98 -8.76 -7.08
CA GLY A 21 23.89 -9.89 -8.00
C GLY A 21 22.80 -9.79 -9.07
N LEU A 22 22.18 -8.63 -9.28
CA LEU A 22 21.22 -8.41 -10.36
C LEU A 22 21.80 -8.82 -11.73
N VAL A 23 21.06 -9.68 -12.44
CA VAL A 23 21.34 -10.12 -13.80
C VAL A 23 20.56 -9.26 -14.79
N ARG A 24 19.23 -9.19 -14.62
CA ARG A 24 18.34 -8.37 -15.45
C ARG A 24 16.97 -8.19 -14.79
N SER A 25 16.20 -7.22 -15.26
CA SER A 25 14.80 -7.03 -14.88
C SER A 25 13.90 -7.37 -16.06
N VAL A 26 12.94 -8.27 -15.90
CA VAL A 26 12.08 -8.79 -16.98
C VAL A 26 10.63 -8.39 -16.74
N ARG A 27 9.99 -7.83 -17.77
CA ARG A 27 8.54 -7.61 -17.82
C ARG A 27 7.93 -8.57 -18.82
N THR A 28 6.82 -9.20 -18.48
CA THR A 28 6.26 -10.29 -19.28
C THR A 28 4.79 -10.03 -19.59
N PRO A 29 4.32 -10.26 -20.82
CA PRO A 29 2.92 -10.05 -21.18
C PRO A 29 1.94 -10.83 -20.29
N ASP A 30 2.30 -12.06 -19.90
CA ASP A 30 1.48 -12.96 -19.08
C ASP A 30 1.35 -12.51 -17.60
N PHE A 31 2.17 -11.54 -17.20
CA PHE A 31 2.18 -10.93 -15.86
C PHE A 31 2.24 -9.42 -16.01
N ALA A 32 1.22 -8.86 -16.67
CA ALA A 32 1.04 -7.42 -16.75
C ALA A 32 1.12 -6.84 -15.31
N ASP A 33 1.94 -5.80 -15.16
CA ASP A 33 2.25 -5.13 -13.88
C ASP A 33 3.21 -5.84 -12.92
N VAL A 34 3.90 -6.91 -13.33
CA VAL A 34 5.00 -7.52 -12.54
C VAL A 34 6.33 -7.43 -13.31
N VAL A 35 7.33 -6.86 -12.66
CA VAL A 35 8.75 -6.89 -13.00
C VAL A 35 9.40 -8.02 -12.19
N PHE A 36 10.13 -8.89 -12.86
CA PHE A 36 10.95 -9.90 -12.21
C PHE A 36 12.39 -9.42 -12.18
N HIS A 37 12.97 -9.28 -11.00
CA HIS A 37 14.39 -8.96 -10.82
C HIS A 37 15.16 -10.26 -10.73
N GLU A 38 15.71 -10.70 -11.85
CA GLU A 38 16.54 -11.89 -11.91
C GLU A 38 17.88 -11.58 -11.26
N VAL A 39 18.22 -12.27 -10.18
CA VAL A 39 19.48 -12.10 -9.44
C VAL A 39 20.24 -13.43 -9.36
N ASN A 40 21.56 -13.33 -9.35
CA ASN A 40 22.45 -14.40 -8.99
C ASN A 40 22.68 -14.39 -7.48
N ALA A 41 22.09 -15.36 -6.79
CA ALA A 41 22.32 -15.57 -5.37
C ALA A 41 23.72 -16.15 -5.12
N LYS A 42 24.38 -15.71 -4.04
CA LYS A 42 25.60 -16.37 -3.51
C LYS A 42 25.26 -17.58 -2.64
N SER A 43 24.07 -17.57 -2.02
CA SER A 43 23.55 -18.63 -1.16
C SER A 43 22.03 -18.70 -1.31
N VAL A 44 21.47 -19.90 -1.28
CA VAL A 44 20.01 -20.10 -1.26
C VAL A 44 19.52 -20.87 -0.05
N LEU A 45 20.38 -21.67 0.59
CA LEU A 45 20.15 -22.24 1.92
C LEU A 45 20.31 -21.17 3.00
N ASN A 46 19.28 -21.00 3.82
CA ASN A 46 19.29 -20.07 4.95
C ASN A 46 19.06 -20.84 6.24
N LYS A 47 19.97 -20.67 7.21
CA LYS A 47 19.83 -21.28 8.53
C LYS A 47 18.75 -20.55 9.32
N VAL A 48 17.85 -21.30 9.94
CA VAL A 48 16.82 -20.77 10.82
C VAL A 48 17.46 -20.47 12.19
N PRO A 49 17.44 -19.22 12.68
CA PRO A 49 17.99 -18.90 13.98
C PRO A 49 17.02 -19.33 15.11
N GLY A 50 17.55 -20.03 16.12
CA GLY A 50 16.77 -20.51 17.28
C GLY A 50 16.29 -21.96 17.16
N GLY A 51 15.89 -22.56 18.29
CA GLY A 51 15.51 -23.98 18.40
C GLY A 51 13.99 -24.27 18.38
N GLY A 52 13.15 -23.29 18.03
CA GLY A 52 11.68 -23.40 18.15
C GLY A 52 10.93 -23.89 16.90
N LEU A 53 11.63 -24.25 15.82
CA LEU A 53 11.02 -24.77 14.59
C LEU A 53 11.59 -26.17 14.29
N PRO A 54 10.79 -27.09 13.71
CA PRO A 54 11.21 -28.48 13.49
C PRO A 54 12.22 -28.65 12.34
N PHE A 55 12.67 -27.55 11.73
CA PHE A 55 13.64 -27.52 10.63
C PHE A 55 14.73 -26.48 10.90
N GLY A 56 15.98 -26.83 10.58
CA GLY A 56 17.13 -25.94 10.74
C GLY A 56 17.42 -25.07 9.51
N TRP A 57 16.79 -25.37 8.37
CA TRP A 57 17.14 -24.76 7.08
C TRP A 57 15.91 -24.41 6.23
N THR A 58 16.03 -23.36 5.42
CA THR A 58 15.01 -22.96 4.45
C THR A 58 15.62 -22.61 3.09
N VAL A 59 14.84 -22.80 2.03
CA VAL A 59 15.15 -22.33 0.67
C VAL A 59 14.00 -21.46 0.19
N ASN A 60 14.34 -20.27 -0.30
CA ASN A 60 13.38 -19.33 -0.89
C ASN A 60 13.90 -18.88 -2.27
N PRO A 61 13.33 -19.37 -3.39
CA PRO A 61 13.72 -18.95 -4.74
C PRO A 61 13.20 -17.56 -5.11
N TYR A 62 12.12 -17.12 -4.45
CA TYR A 62 11.44 -15.86 -4.71
C TYR A 62 11.44 -14.94 -3.48
N ARG A 63 11.50 -13.63 -3.71
CA ARG A 63 11.23 -12.57 -2.71
C ARG A 63 10.23 -11.58 -3.32
N GLY A 64 9.16 -11.23 -2.58
CA GLY A 64 7.97 -10.55 -3.13
C GLY A 64 6.78 -11.50 -3.34
N CYS A 65 5.56 -10.95 -3.49
CA CYS A 65 4.31 -11.71 -3.60
C CYS A 65 3.29 -10.96 -4.48
N THR A 66 2.82 -11.54 -5.60
CA THR A 66 1.99 -10.87 -6.63
C THR A 66 0.50 -10.66 -6.29
N HIS A 67 0.15 -10.47 -5.00
CA HIS A 67 -1.24 -10.53 -4.53
C HIS A 67 -1.96 -9.16 -4.31
N GLY A 68 -1.28 -7.99 -4.39
CA GLY A 68 -1.78 -6.68 -4.93
C GLY A 68 -2.45 -5.60 -4.02
N CYS A 69 -2.27 -4.29 -4.33
CA CYS A 69 -3.01 -3.11 -3.79
C CYS A 69 -3.14 -1.92 -4.80
N THR A 70 -4.15 -1.02 -4.65
CA THR A 70 -5.09 -0.65 -5.76
C THR A 70 -5.40 0.86 -6.08
N TYR A 71 -4.84 1.91 -5.45
CA TYR A 71 -5.36 3.30 -5.57
C TYR A 71 -4.45 4.25 -6.39
N CYS A 72 -4.91 4.96 -7.45
CA CYS A 72 -4.06 5.89 -8.25
C CYS A 72 -4.83 7.03 -8.99
N LEU A 73 -4.13 8.12 -9.34
CA LEU A 73 -4.60 9.36 -10.03
C LEU A 73 -3.75 9.69 -11.28
N THR A 74 -4.19 10.53 -12.22
CA THR A 74 -3.31 10.94 -13.35
C THR A 74 -2.18 11.88 -12.91
N GLY A 75 -1.05 11.81 -13.60
CA GLY A 75 0.18 12.50 -13.20
C GLY A 75 0.08 14.03 -13.11
N ASP A 76 -0.80 14.62 -13.90
CA ASP A 76 -1.11 16.05 -13.91
C ASP A 76 -1.98 16.51 -12.72
N THR A 77 -2.50 15.59 -11.91
CA THR A 77 -3.37 15.92 -10.78
C THR A 77 -2.60 16.76 -9.75
N PRO A 78 -3.02 18.00 -9.46
CA PRO A 78 -2.31 18.88 -8.53
C PRO A 78 -2.54 18.44 -7.08
N VAL A 79 -1.46 18.21 -6.33
CA VAL A 79 -1.48 17.92 -4.89
C VAL A 79 -1.14 19.17 -4.10
N LEU A 80 -1.88 19.42 -3.01
CA LEU A 80 -1.67 20.57 -2.14
C LEU A 80 -0.45 20.36 -1.23
N LEU A 81 0.58 21.19 -1.42
CA LEU A 81 1.79 21.22 -0.60
C LEU A 81 1.53 21.95 0.73
N ALA A 82 2.34 21.67 1.76
CA ALA A 82 2.24 22.31 3.07
C ALA A 82 2.42 23.85 3.03
N ASN A 83 3.12 24.35 2.02
CA ASN A 83 3.26 25.80 1.76
C ASN A 83 2.05 26.42 1.02
N GLY A 84 1.00 25.63 0.80
CA GLY A 84 -0.25 26.02 0.12
C GLY A 84 -0.16 26.14 -1.40
N ARG A 85 1.00 25.86 -2.02
CA ARG A 85 1.11 25.71 -3.47
C ARG A 85 0.63 24.33 -3.91
N THR A 86 0.52 24.13 -5.21
CA THR A 86 0.23 22.82 -5.79
C THR A 86 1.40 22.31 -6.62
N LYS A 87 1.56 21.00 -6.65
CA LYS A 87 2.49 20.32 -7.56
C LYS A 87 1.79 19.14 -8.22
N PRO A 88 1.98 18.88 -9.52
CA PRO A 88 1.49 17.65 -10.14
C PRO A 88 1.97 16.42 -9.36
N ILE A 89 1.09 15.44 -9.14
CA ILE A 89 1.43 14.24 -8.38
C ILE A 89 2.63 13.52 -8.98
N ALA A 90 2.77 13.51 -10.31
CA ALA A 90 3.90 12.89 -11.00
C ALA A 90 5.26 13.54 -10.71
N ASP A 91 5.26 14.79 -10.24
CA ASP A 91 6.47 15.56 -9.97
C ASP A 91 6.82 15.59 -8.47
N LEU A 92 6.00 14.99 -7.61
CA LEU A 92 6.27 14.92 -6.17
C LEU A 92 7.48 14.05 -5.85
N ALA A 93 8.25 14.47 -4.86
CA ALA A 93 9.39 13.73 -4.33
C ALA A 93 9.12 13.23 -2.90
N VAL A 94 9.71 12.08 -2.56
CA VAL A 94 9.71 11.57 -1.19
C VAL A 94 10.36 12.60 -0.26
N GLY A 95 9.73 12.85 0.89
CA GLY A 95 10.15 13.82 1.89
C GLY A 95 9.49 15.20 1.76
N GLU A 96 8.86 15.52 0.61
CA GLU A 96 8.08 16.75 0.45
C GLU A 96 6.88 16.77 1.40
N GLU A 97 6.57 17.96 1.91
CA GLU A 97 5.45 18.17 2.83
C GLU A 97 4.19 18.55 2.04
N VAL A 98 3.13 17.78 2.25
CA VAL A 98 1.80 17.93 1.64
C VAL A 98 0.73 18.01 2.71
N PHE A 99 -0.48 18.40 2.32
CA PHE A 99 -1.64 18.32 3.20
C PHE A 99 -2.39 17.00 3.02
N GLY A 100 -2.64 16.33 4.14
CA GLY A 100 -3.67 15.30 4.30
C GLY A 100 -4.69 15.77 5.33
N THR A 101 -5.38 14.83 5.99
CA THR A 101 -6.37 15.14 7.01
C THR A 101 -6.08 14.43 8.33
N SER A 102 -6.43 15.09 9.44
CA SER A 102 -6.45 14.51 10.78
C SER A 102 -7.66 15.08 11.52
N GLN A 103 -8.53 14.19 12.02
CA GLN A 103 -9.76 14.59 12.73
C GLN A 103 -10.63 15.59 11.93
N GLY A 104 -10.72 15.42 10.60
CA GLY A 104 -11.50 16.29 9.72
C GLY A 104 -10.90 17.67 9.46
N ARG A 105 -9.62 17.88 9.80
CA ARG A 105 -8.88 19.14 9.58
C ARG A 105 -7.66 18.88 8.71
N PHE A 106 -7.21 19.88 7.94
CA PHE A 106 -5.96 19.75 7.18
C PHE A 106 -4.79 19.56 8.14
N ALA A 107 -3.93 18.58 7.82
CA ALA A 107 -2.74 18.28 8.60
C ALA A 107 -1.52 18.16 7.69
N VAL A 108 -0.42 18.77 8.10
CA VAL A 108 0.86 18.62 7.38
C VAL A 108 1.33 17.18 7.53
N THR A 109 1.74 16.60 6.42
CA THR A 109 2.28 15.24 6.36
C THR A 109 3.36 15.17 5.30
N ARG A 110 4.20 14.13 5.36
CA ARG A 110 5.29 13.94 4.39
C ARG A 110 4.94 12.84 3.40
N VAL A 111 5.34 13.04 2.15
CA VAL A 111 5.36 11.98 1.14
C VAL A 111 6.39 10.94 1.57
N GLN A 112 5.93 9.74 1.89
CA GLN A 112 6.76 8.62 2.34
C GLN A 112 7.18 7.72 1.18
N ALA A 113 6.34 7.63 0.15
CA ALA A 113 6.59 6.86 -1.06
C ALA A 113 5.81 7.48 -2.24
N HIS A 114 6.30 7.29 -3.46
CA HIS A 114 5.70 7.79 -4.69
C HIS A 114 5.94 6.76 -5.81
N TRP A 115 4.87 6.34 -6.49
CA TRP A 115 4.96 5.34 -7.54
C TRP A 115 3.93 5.57 -8.64
N LYS A 116 4.06 4.82 -9.75
CA LYS A 116 3.14 4.85 -10.88
C LYS A 116 2.73 3.46 -11.33
N THR A 117 1.53 3.31 -11.88
CA THR A 117 0.97 2.10 -12.46
C THR A 117 0.27 2.42 -13.78
N SER A 118 -0.02 1.42 -14.62
CA SER A 118 -0.79 1.61 -15.86
C SER A 118 -2.10 0.82 -15.77
N LYS A 119 -3.24 1.51 -15.73
CA LYS A 119 -4.56 0.85 -15.65
C LYS A 119 -5.67 1.67 -16.30
N PRO A 120 -6.86 1.09 -16.54
CA PRO A 120 -8.02 1.84 -17.02
C PRO A 120 -8.30 3.04 -16.12
N ALA A 121 -8.53 4.19 -16.76
CA ALA A 121 -8.72 5.46 -16.09
C ALA A 121 -10.14 5.99 -16.32
N TYR A 122 -10.68 6.60 -15.27
CA TYR A 122 -12.03 7.13 -15.24
C TYR A 122 -11.97 8.61 -14.88
N ARG A 123 -12.69 9.44 -15.63
CA ARG A 123 -12.86 10.87 -15.34
C ARG A 123 -14.08 11.02 -14.44
N VAL A 124 -13.86 11.61 -13.27
CA VAL A 124 -14.92 12.05 -12.36
C VAL A 124 -15.12 13.54 -12.57
N THR A 125 -16.35 13.96 -12.87
CA THR A 125 -16.74 15.37 -13.04
C THR A 125 -17.70 15.76 -11.92
N LEU A 126 -17.44 16.88 -11.25
CA LEU A 126 -18.29 17.42 -10.17
C LEU A 126 -19.11 18.64 -10.65
N SER A 127 -20.12 19.01 -9.87
CA SER A 127 -21.07 20.09 -10.20
C SER A 127 -20.44 21.49 -10.28
N ASP A 128 -19.35 21.73 -9.55
CA ASP A 128 -18.56 22.96 -9.63
C ASP A 128 -17.62 23.00 -10.86
N GLY A 129 -17.61 21.94 -11.67
CA GLY A 129 -16.72 21.77 -12.82
C GLY A 129 -15.34 21.20 -12.47
N THR A 130 -15.11 20.77 -11.22
CA THR A 130 -13.90 20.00 -10.85
C THR A 130 -13.87 18.70 -11.64
N GLN A 131 -12.70 18.40 -12.22
CA GLN A 131 -12.44 17.13 -12.88
C GLN A 131 -11.20 16.47 -12.28
N VAL A 132 -11.28 15.18 -12.03
CA VAL A 132 -10.14 14.36 -11.61
C VAL A 132 -10.17 13.04 -12.37
N VAL A 133 -9.02 12.58 -12.81
CA VAL A 133 -8.89 11.30 -13.50
C VAL A 133 -8.17 10.31 -12.59
N ALA A 134 -8.83 9.18 -12.36
CA ALA A 134 -8.42 8.22 -11.35
C ALA A 134 -8.61 6.78 -11.83
N GLY A 135 -7.95 5.83 -11.15
CA GLY A 135 -8.21 4.41 -11.34
C GLY A 135 -9.58 4.03 -10.79
N GLY A 136 -10.20 2.99 -11.35
CA GLY A 136 -11.54 2.57 -10.93
C GLY A 136 -11.67 2.24 -9.44
N ASP A 137 -10.60 1.74 -8.83
CA ASP A 137 -10.56 1.39 -7.41
C ASP A 137 -10.15 2.56 -6.52
N HIS A 138 -9.73 3.71 -7.07
CA HIS A 138 -9.36 4.88 -6.27
C HIS A 138 -10.54 5.35 -5.41
N ARG A 139 -10.27 5.88 -4.21
CA ARG A 139 -11.31 6.31 -3.27
C ARG A 139 -11.20 7.79 -2.94
N PHE A 140 -12.33 8.46 -2.98
CA PHE A 140 -12.49 9.83 -2.49
C PHE A 140 -13.35 9.83 -1.24
N LEU A 141 -13.06 10.75 -0.32
CA LEU A 141 -13.91 10.96 0.84
C LEU A 141 -15.18 11.69 0.41
N THR A 142 -16.33 11.18 0.83
CA THR A 142 -17.66 11.81 0.64
C THR A 142 -18.29 12.14 1.99
N ASP A 143 -19.39 12.88 1.99
CA ASP A 143 -20.20 13.13 3.19
C ASP A 143 -20.75 11.85 3.84
N GLU A 144 -20.88 10.77 3.05
CA GLU A 144 -21.27 9.43 3.50
C GLU A 144 -20.08 8.49 3.73
N GLY A 145 -18.84 9.00 3.70
CA GLY A 145 -17.61 8.22 3.90
C GLY A 145 -16.86 7.92 2.59
N TRP A 146 -15.96 6.93 2.60
CA TRP A 146 -15.09 6.66 1.45
C TRP A 146 -15.81 5.89 0.35
N LYS A 147 -15.80 6.41 -0.89
CA LYS A 147 -16.41 5.76 -2.06
C LYS A 147 -15.39 5.56 -3.19
N HIS A 148 -15.48 4.42 -3.87
CA HIS A 148 -14.64 4.06 -5.03
C HIS A 148 -15.09 4.82 -6.27
N VAL A 149 -14.20 5.05 -7.22
CA VAL A 149 -14.55 5.74 -8.48
C VAL A 149 -15.53 4.93 -9.31
N THR A 150 -15.34 3.61 -9.39
CA THR A 150 -16.22 2.73 -10.16
C THR A 150 -16.89 1.69 -9.28
N PRO A 151 -18.06 1.19 -9.71
CA PRO A 151 -18.60 -0.02 -9.14
C PRO A 151 -17.62 -1.18 -9.31
N GLY A 152 -17.83 -2.22 -8.53
CA GLY A 152 -17.02 -3.41 -8.51
C GLY A 152 -17.47 -4.27 -7.36
N ARG A 153 -17.17 -5.56 -7.42
CA ARG A 153 -17.43 -6.41 -6.28
C ARG A 153 -16.33 -6.18 -5.26
N CYS A 154 -16.72 -5.79 -4.05
CA CYS A 154 -15.93 -6.08 -2.86
C CYS A 154 -16.77 -7.03 -2.04
N ASP A 155 -16.14 -7.71 -1.10
CA ASP A 155 -16.71 -8.90 -0.47
C ASP A 155 -17.86 -8.62 0.51
N ASP A 156 -18.28 -7.35 0.58
CA ASP A 156 -19.14 -6.79 1.61
C ASP A 156 -20.39 -6.08 1.07
N PHE A 157 -20.48 -5.94 -0.24
CA PHE A 157 -21.64 -5.42 -0.93
C PHE A 157 -21.77 -6.17 -2.24
N GLU A 158 -22.99 -6.49 -2.69
CA GLU A 158 -23.19 -6.97 -4.08
C GLU A 158 -22.50 -6.03 -5.09
N GLU A 159 -22.37 -4.75 -4.72
CA GLU A 159 -21.58 -3.71 -5.38
C GLU A 159 -20.93 -2.78 -4.34
N ARG A 160 -19.58 -2.73 -4.27
CA ARG A 160 -18.80 -1.90 -3.33
C ARG A 160 -19.26 -0.44 -3.32
N PRO A 161 -19.18 0.32 -2.22
CA PRO A 161 -19.56 1.73 -2.21
C PRO A 161 -18.76 2.51 -3.24
N PHE A 162 -19.46 3.10 -4.19
CA PHE A 162 -18.89 3.76 -5.35
C PHE A 162 -19.55 5.10 -5.62
N LEU A 163 -18.87 5.94 -6.39
CA LEU A 163 -19.38 7.23 -6.82
C LEU A 163 -20.56 7.02 -7.76
N VAL A 164 -21.73 7.45 -7.29
CA VAL A 164 -22.93 7.60 -8.10
C VAL A 164 -23.17 9.07 -8.34
N LYS A 165 -23.95 9.39 -9.37
CA LYS A 165 -24.40 10.76 -9.63
C LYS A 165 -25.09 11.32 -8.37
N GLY A 166 -24.63 12.47 -7.90
CA GLY A 166 -25.11 13.11 -6.67
C GLY A 166 -24.26 12.85 -5.43
N SER A 167 -23.34 11.86 -5.42
CA SER A 167 -22.38 11.67 -4.31
C SER A 167 -21.60 12.97 -4.06
N ARG A 168 -21.52 13.45 -2.82
CA ARG A 168 -20.85 14.74 -2.52
C ARG A 168 -19.46 14.50 -1.94
N LEU A 169 -18.43 14.98 -2.63
CA LEU A 169 -17.05 14.81 -2.20
C LEU A 169 -16.66 15.85 -1.14
N VAL A 170 -15.75 15.47 -0.25
CA VAL A 170 -15.19 16.34 0.79
C VAL A 170 -13.92 17.00 0.28
N GLY A 171 -13.83 18.32 0.46
CA GLY A 171 -12.71 19.10 -0.03
C GLY A 171 -13.07 20.54 -0.37
N THR A 172 -12.13 21.23 -1.01
CA THR A 172 -12.29 22.61 -1.48
C THR A 172 -12.72 22.69 -2.94
N GLY A 173 -12.67 21.59 -3.68
CA GLY A 173 -12.89 21.60 -5.12
C GLY A 173 -11.71 22.17 -5.92
N ARG A 174 -11.95 22.42 -7.20
CA ARG A 174 -10.94 22.68 -8.25
C ARG A 174 -9.84 23.65 -7.82
N PHE A 175 -8.60 23.17 -7.86
CA PHE A 175 -7.42 24.05 -7.84
C PHE A 175 -7.25 24.77 -9.18
N ALA A 176 -6.63 25.94 -9.15
CA ALA A 176 -6.27 26.68 -10.37
C ALA A 176 -4.88 26.27 -10.87
N THR A 177 -4.69 26.29 -12.19
CA THR A 177 -3.37 26.12 -12.78
C THR A 177 -2.49 27.32 -12.43
N PRO A 178 -1.27 27.10 -11.90
CA PRO A 178 -0.31 28.18 -11.66
C PRO A 178 0.02 28.98 -12.92
N PRO A 179 0.36 30.28 -12.81
CA PRO A 179 0.70 31.12 -13.97
C PRO A 179 2.00 30.66 -14.63
N ALA A 180 2.13 30.86 -15.94
CA ALA A 180 3.31 30.45 -16.72
C ALA A 180 4.56 31.31 -16.43
N GLN A 181 4.40 32.41 -15.67
CA GLN A 181 5.45 33.38 -15.31
C GLN A 181 6.28 33.90 -16.50
N GLY A 182 5.64 34.02 -17.66
CA GLY A 182 6.20 34.59 -18.89
C GLY A 182 6.31 36.12 -18.86
N GLY A 183 6.69 36.73 -19.98
CA GLY A 183 6.96 38.17 -20.07
C GLY A 183 5.83 39.06 -19.53
N GLU A 184 4.58 38.81 -19.93
CA GLU A 184 3.42 39.59 -19.48
C GLU A 184 3.20 39.51 -17.97
N TYR A 185 3.28 38.29 -17.41
CA TYR A 185 3.16 38.08 -15.96
C TYR A 185 4.25 38.81 -15.20
N ARG A 186 5.51 38.74 -15.67
CA ARG A 186 6.64 39.42 -15.02
C ARG A 186 6.46 40.92 -15.01
N VAL A 187 6.05 41.51 -16.14
CA VAL A 187 5.75 42.94 -16.23
C VAL A 187 4.61 43.33 -15.29
N GLY A 188 3.52 42.57 -15.28
CA GLY A 188 2.41 42.78 -14.34
C GLY A 188 2.89 42.74 -12.89
N TYR A 189 3.67 41.72 -12.52
CA TYR A 189 4.19 41.54 -11.16
C TYR A 189 5.06 42.70 -10.70
N LEU A 190 5.98 43.18 -11.54
CA LEU A 190 6.80 44.35 -11.22
C LEU A 190 5.93 45.59 -11.00
N TRP A 191 4.92 45.79 -11.85
CA TRP A 191 3.99 46.90 -11.75
C TRP A 191 3.22 46.85 -10.41
N GLY A 192 2.67 45.69 -10.05
CA GLY A 192 1.95 45.49 -8.79
C GLY A 192 2.83 45.63 -7.55
N ALA A 193 4.05 45.09 -7.58
CA ALA A 193 4.96 45.11 -6.43
C ALA A 193 5.49 46.53 -6.13
N VAL A 194 5.84 47.30 -7.16
CA VAL A 194 6.38 48.66 -7.01
C VAL A 194 5.27 49.63 -6.62
N ARG A 195 4.12 49.60 -7.31
CA ARG A 195 2.96 50.45 -6.99
C ARG A 195 2.29 50.05 -5.68
N GLY A 196 2.42 48.79 -5.27
CA GLY A 196 2.10 48.31 -3.94
C GLY A 196 3.08 48.79 -2.86
N GLY A 197 4.10 49.59 -3.16
CA GLY A 197 5.10 50.02 -2.17
C GLY A 197 5.94 48.84 -1.68
N LEU A 198 6.85 48.40 -2.56
CA LEU A 198 7.85 47.33 -2.38
C LEU A 198 8.08 46.91 -0.91
N PRO A 199 7.74 45.67 -0.55
CA PRO A 199 7.91 45.20 0.82
C PRO A 199 9.39 44.92 1.11
N SER A 200 9.75 44.94 2.40
CA SER A 200 11.10 44.55 2.87
C SER A 200 11.35 43.03 2.84
N ASP A 201 10.35 42.26 2.45
CA ASP A 201 10.39 40.79 2.40
C ASP A 201 11.48 40.31 1.42
N PRO A 202 12.50 39.56 1.90
CA PRO A 202 13.62 39.12 1.07
C PRO A 202 13.21 38.29 -0.15
N ASP A 203 12.14 37.50 -0.04
CA ASP A 203 11.67 36.63 -1.12
C ASP A 203 11.00 37.45 -2.23
N VAL A 204 10.26 38.49 -1.86
CA VAL A 204 9.66 39.43 -2.81
C VAL A 204 10.76 40.23 -3.51
N LEU A 205 11.74 40.77 -2.78
CA LEU A 205 12.84 41.54 -3.35
C LEU A 205 13.71 40.70 -4.29
N ARG A 206 13.93 39.42 -3.97
CA ARG A 206 14.60 38.48 -4.88
C ARG A 206 13.79 38.31 -6.17
N ARG A 207 12.49 38.00 -6.08
CA ARG A 207 11.65 37.82 -7.27
C ARG A 207 11.56 39.08 -8.13
N VAL A 208 11.48 40.27 -7.52
CA VAL A 208 11.50 41.55 -8.24
C VAL A 208 12.79 41.71 -9.04
N ARG A 209 13.95 41.47 -8.42
CA ARG A 209 15.24 41.55 -9.12
C ARG A 209 15.35 40.55 -10.26
N ASP A 210 14.90 39.32 -10.03
CA ASP A 210 14.89 38.26 -11.04
C ASP A 210 14.02 38.62 -12.25
N PHE A 211 12.83 39.18 -12.01
CA PHE A 211 11.91 39.57 -13.08
C PHE A 211 12.32 40.85 -13.81
N ALA A 212 12.98 41.77 -13.11
CA ALA A 212 13.54 43.00 -13.70
C ALA A 212 14.86 42.76 -14.45
N GLY A 213 15.48 41.59 -14.30
CA GLY A 213 16.78 41.28 -14.91
C GLY A 213 17.96 42.02 -14.26
N GLY A 214 17.83 42.43 -12.98
CA GLY A 214 18.86 43.22 -12.31
C GLY A 214 18.36 43.98 -11.08
N GLY A 215 18.53 45.30 -11.06
CA GLY A 215 18.12 46.17 -9.96
C GLY A 215 16.60 46.28 -9.80
N VAL A 216 16.15 46.75 -8.63
CA VAL A 216 14.73 47.03 -8.40
C VAL A 216 14.34 48.29 -9.21
N PRO A 217 13.37 48.19 -10.14
CA PRO A 217 13.00 49.33 -10.98
C PRO A 217 12.33 50.43 -10.15
N ARG A 218 12.62 51.69 -10.50
CA ARG A 218 11.92 52.84 -9.92
C ARG A 218 10.51 52.94 -10.48
N GLU A 219 9.61 53.61 -9.76
CA GLU A 219 8.24 53.84 -10.23
C GLU A 219 8.20 54.58 -11.58
N SER A 220 9.16 55.48 -11.82
CA SER A 220 9.34 56.21 -13.08
C SER A 220 9.85 55.36 -14.26
N GLU A 221 10.36 54.16 -13.99
CA GLU A 221 10.95 53.23 -14.97
C GLU A 221 9.95 52.15 -15.43
N LEU A 222 8.79 52.07 -14.78
CA LEU A 222 7.72 51.16 -15.17
C LEU A 222 6.93 51.76 -16.33
N VAL A 223 6.88 51.04 -17.44
CA VAL A 223 6.04 51.38 -18.61
C VAL A 223 4.58 51.56 -18.19
N ASP A 224 3.87 52.46 -18.87
CA ASP A 224 2.44 52.68 -18.67
C ASP A 224 1.66 51.36 -18.71
N ARG A 225 0.64 51.27 -17.86
CA ARG A 225 -0.30 50.16 -17.82
C ARG A 225 -0.76 49.84 -19.26
N PRO A 226 -0.74 48.57 -19.70
CA PRO A 226 -1.30 48.21 -21.00
C PRO A 226 -2.72 48.76 -21.12
N VAL A 227 -3.05 49.37 -22.26
CA VAL A 227 -4.39 49.93 -22.51
C VAL A 227 -5.46 48.85 -22.31
N GLU A 228 -5.18 47.63 -22.76
CA GLU A 228 -5.98 46.43 -22.52
C GLU A 228 -5.12 45.32 -21.92
N PRO A 229 -5.13 45.15 -20.59
CA PRO A 229 -4.33 44.10 -19.94
C PRO A 229 -4.88 42.70 -20.22
N GLY A 230 -4.01 41.77 -20.59
CA GLY A 230 -4.31 40.34 -20.73
C GLY A 230 -4.47 39.61 -19.38
N GLU A 231 -4.81 38.32 -19.44
CA GLU A 231 -4.96 37.47 -18.24
C GLU A 231 -3.64 37.27 -17.49
N GLU A 232 -2.55 36.95 -18.19
CA GLU A 232 -1.25 36.70 -17.56
C GLU A 232 -0.69 37.96 -16.91
N TRP A 233 -0.82 39.13 -17.56
CA TRP A 233 -0.49 40.41 -16.94
C TRP A 233 -1.33 40.65 -15.67
N SER A 234 -2.65 40.38 -15.73
CA SER A 234 -3.55 40.57 -14.59
C SER A 234 -3.19 39.67 -13.40
N LYS A 235 -2.80 38.40 -13.66
CA LYS A 235 -2.27 37.49 -12.63
C LYS A 235 -0.99 38.03 -12.02
N GLY A 236 -0.04 38.47 -12.85
CA GLY A 236 1.21 39.08 -12.40
C GLY A 236 0.96 40.27 -11.50
N PHE A 237 0.14 41.22 -11.98
CA PHE A 237 -0.22 42.44 -11.26
C PHE A 237 -0.81 42.16 -9.87
N LEU A 238 -1.79 41.26 -9.78
CA LEU A 238 -2.39 40.89 -8.50
C LEU A 238 -1.39 40.19 -7.56
N ALA A 239 -0.47 39.38 -8.10
CA ALA A 239 0.58 38.73 -7.30
C ALA A 239 1.52 39.76 -6.68
N GLY A 240 2.02 40.70 -7.49
CA GLY A 240 2.91 41.76 -7.01
C GLY A 240 2.21 42.66 -5.99
N LEU A 241 0.96 43.04 -6.26
CA LEU A 241 0.16 43.86 -5.35
C LEU A 241 -0.09 43.14 -4.02
N PHE A 242 -0.43 41.85 -4.06
CA PHE A 242 -0.63 41.03 -2.86
C PHE A 242 0.66 40.81 -2.07
N ASP A 243 1.80 40.63 -2.74
CA ASP A 243 3.09 40.55 -2.06
C ASP A 243 3.49 41.88 -1.39
N GLY A 244 3.12 43.02 -1.99
CA GLY A 244 3.39 44.35 -1.42
C GLY A 244 2.44 44.77 -0.29
N ARG A 245 1.13 44.58 -0.46
CA ARG A 245 0.07 45.10 0.44
C ARG A 245 -1.01 44.10 0.80
N GLY A 246 -0.87 42.84 0.39
CA GLY A 246 -1.79 41.78 0.74
C GLY A 246 -1.68 41.43 2.22
N SER A 247 -2.83 41.33 2.88
CA SER A 247 -2.95 40.83 4.24
C SER A 247 -3.84 39.59 4.29
N SER A 248 -3.57 38.74 5.27
CA SER A 248 -4.39 37.58 5.59
C SER A 248 -4.65 37.56 7.09
N SER A 249 -5.89 37.78 7.51
CA SER A 249 -6.33 37.70 8.90
C SER A 249 -7.62 36.90 8.99
N GLY A 250 -7.71 35.95 9.92
CA GLY A 250 -8.90 35.11 10.09
C GLY A 250 -9.30 34.29 8.84
N GLY A 251 -8.39 34.14 7.87
CA GLY A 251 -8.67 33.48 6.58
C GLY A 251 -9.27 34.39 5.51
N GLU A 252 -9.41 35.69 5.74
CA GLU A 252 -9.80 36.65 4.72
C GLU A 252 -8.56 37.21 4.01
N LEU A 253 -8.60 37.26 2.67
CA LEU A 253 -7.56 37.91 1.89
C LEU A 253 -8.00 39.33 1.51
N VAL A 254 -7.22 40.32 1.93
CA VAL A 254 -7.50 41.73 1.66
C VAL A 254 -6.30 42.38 1.00
N MET A 255 -6.53 43.07 -0.13
CA MET A 255 -5.55 43.93 -0.79
C MET A 255 -5.94 45.39 -0.57
N SER A 256 -5.08 46.16 0.09
CA SER A 256 -5.31 47.58 0.37
C SER A 256 -4.38 48.48 -0.44
N SER A 257 -4.89 49.57 -0.99
CA SER A 257 -4.09 50.62 -1.63
C SER A 257 -4.69 52.00 -1.32
N SER A 258 -3.84 53.01 -1.13
CA SER A 258 -4.24 54.42 -1.07
C SER A 258 -4.24 55.09 -2.45
N ASP A 259 -3.72 54.40 -3.47
CA ASP A 259 -3.71 54.84 -4.86
C ASP A 259 -4.97 54.31 -5.58
N SER A 260 -5.82 55.25 -6.04
CA SER A 260 -7.09 54.95 -6.70
C SER A 260 -6.92 54.24 -8.05
N ALA A 261 -5.86 54.52 -8.81
CA ALA A 261 -5.61 53.89 -10.10
C ALA A 261 -5.16 52.44 -9.94
N VAL A 262 -4.33 52.16 -8.93
CA VAL A 262 -3.93 50.78 -8.56
C VAL A 262 -5.15 49.98 -8.08
N PHE A 263 -6.03 50.63 -7.32
CA PHE A 263 -7.24 50.02 -6.81
C PHE A 263 -8.23 49.66 -7.93
N GLU A 264 -8.50 50.59 -8.85
CA GLU A 264 -9.35 50.35 -10.02
C GLU A 264 -8.78 49.21 -10.88
N ALA A 265 -7.46 49.22 -11.12
CA ALA A 265 -6.80 48.14 -11.85
C ALA A 265 -6.96 46.77 -11.14
N ALA A 266 -6.94 46.72 -9.80
CA ALA A 266 -7.13 45.49 -9.05
C ALA A 266 -8.54 44.94 -9.20
N VAL A 267 -9.56 45.79 -9.11
CA VAL A 267 -10.96 45.40 -9.35
C VAL A 267 -11.14 44.87 -10.77
N LEU A 268 -10.63 45.58 -11.78
CA LEU A 268 -10.72 45.14 -13.18
C LEU A 268 -9.99 43.81 -13.43
N ALA A 269 -8.82 43.60 -12.81
CA ALA A 269 -8.09 42.35 -12.89
C ALA A 269 -8.87 41.19 -12.25
N LEU A 270 -9.47 41.40 -11.08
CA LEU A 270 -10.31 40.40 -10.40
C LEU A 270 -11.56 40.05 -11.20
N MET A 271 -12.22 41.04 -11.82
CA MET A 271 -13.35 40.81 -12.72
C MET A 271 -12.93 39.99 -13.94
N ARG A 272 -11.79 40.31 -14.57
CA ARG A 272 -11.25 39.56 -15.73
C ARG A 272 -10.97 38.11 -15.38
N LEU A 273 -10.37 37.85 -14.21
CA LEU A 273 -10.04 36.52 -13.73
C LEU A 273 -11.23 35.79 -13.07
N ARG A 274 -12.41 36.44 -13.03
CA ARG A 274 -13.63 35.93 -12.40
C ARG A 274 -13.40 35.49 -10.95
N VAL A 275 -12.70 36.32 -10.18
CA VAL A 275 -12.46 36.09 -8.75
C VAL A 275 -13.55 36.81 -7.94
N PRO A 276 -14.37 36.10 -7.14
CA PRO A 276 -15.39 36.71 -6.30
C PRO A 276 -14.77 37.67 -5.27
N HIS A 277 -15.26 38.90 -5.22
CA HIS A 277 -14.70 39.92 -4.33
C HIS A 277 -15.76 40.95 -3.90
N VAL A 278 -15.46 41.64 -2.80
CA VAL A 278 -16.20 42.81 -2.35
C VAL A 278 -15.23 43.99 -2.21
N VAL A 279 -15.73 45.16 -2.60
CA VAL A 279 -15.02 46.43 -2.51
C VAL A 279 -15.34 47.06 -1.15
N GLU A 280 -14.33 47.35 -0.35
CA GLU A 280 -14.44 47.98 0.97
C GLU A 280 -13.73 49.34 0.98
N VAL A 281 -14.01 50.16 1.99
CA VAL A 281 -13.52 51.55 2.10
C VAL A 281 -11.99 51.67 2.02
N ARG A 282 -11.25 50.61 2.39
CA ARG A 282 -9.78 50.60 2.42
C ARG A 282 -9.15 49.41 1.69
N GLY A 283 -9.90 48.68 0.87
CA GLY A 283 -9.34 47.51 0.18
C GLY A 283 -10.36 46.68 -0.61
N VAL A 284 -9.85 45.69 -1.33
CA VAL A 284 -10.65 44.65 -1.97
C VAL A 284 -10.45 43.35 -1.20
N ARG A 285 -11.56 42.76 -0.76
CA ARG A 285 -11.55 41.48 -0.05
C ARG A 285 -12.04 40.36 -0.96
N ILE A 286 -11.27 39.27 -1.01
CA ILE A 286 -11.67 38.05 -1.74
C ILE A 286 -12.75 37.33 -0.93
N THR A 287 -13.83 36.94 -1.61
CA THR A 287 -14.98 36.24 -1.02
C THR A 287 -15.07 34.80 -1.56
N GLY A 288 -15.99 33.98 -1.05
CA GLY A 288 -16.13 32.58 -1.46
C GLY A 288 -15.37 31.57 -0.59
N GLY A 289 -14.87 32.00 0.58
CA GLY A 289 -14.33 31.12 1.60
C GLY A 289 -12.98 30.48 1.24
N LEU A 290 -12.71 29.30 1.82
CA LEU A 290 -11.42 28.62 1.67
C LEU A 290 -11.13 28.19 0.22
N ALA A 291 -12.15 27.74 -0.51
CA ALA A 291 -12.00 27.27 -1.89
C ALA A 291 -11.50 28.39 -2.81
N GLU A 292 -12.20 29.53 -2.83
CA GLU A 292 -11.81 30.69 -3.63
C GLU A 292 -10.50 31.32 -3.17
N ARG A 293 -10.20 31.27 -1.86
CA ARG A 293 -8.90 31.69 -1.33
C ARG A 293 -7.75 30.89 -1.93
N LEU A 294 -7.83 29.56 -1.89
CA LEU A 294 -6.81 28.68 -2.47
C LEU A 294 -6.74 28.87 -3.99
N ARG A 295 -7.90 28.94 -4.66
CA ARG A 295 -7.98 29.17 -6.11
C ARG A 295 -7.28 30.48 -6.51
N PHE A 296 -7.55 31.57 -5.80
CA PHE A 296 -6.88 32.85 -6.02
C PHE A 296 -5.36 32.73 -5.87
N LEU A 297 -4.89 32.14 -4.77
CA LEU A 297 -3.45 32.00 -4.50
C LEU A 297 -2.75 31.10 -5.53
N HIS A 298 -3.39 30.03 -6.01
CA HIS A 298 -2.87 29.19 -7.08
C HIS A 298 -2.87 29.89 -8.43
N LEU A 299 -3.97 30.59 -8.77
CA LEU A 299 -4.14 31.29 -10.05
C LEU A 299 -3.15 32.44 -10.22
N VAL A 300 -2.93 33.20 -9.14
CA VAL A 300 -2.14 34.43 -9.14
C VAL A 300 -0.68 34.13 -8.82
N GLY A 301 -0.37 33.19 -7.94
CA GLY A 301 1.00 32.73 -7.69
C GLY A 301 1.94 33.73 -6.97
N PRO A 302 1.53 34.36 -5.86
CA PRO A 302 2.39 35.29 -5.11
C PRO A 302 3.69 34.62 -4.61
N ALA A 303 4.69 35.44 -4.34
CA ALA A 303 6.00 35.01 -3.83
C ALA A 303 5.86 34.48 -2.42
N VAL A 304 5.13 35.24 -1.59
CA VAL A 304 4.89 34.89 -0.20
C VAL A 304 3.52 34.23 -0.10
N PRO A 305 3.42 32.99 0.40
CA PRO A 305 2.16 32.27 0.54
C PRO A 305 1.36 32.78 1.76
N ARG A 306 1.12 34.09 1.86
CA ARG A 306 0.30 34.68 2.94
C ARG A 306 -1.14 34.18 2.79
N GLY A 307 -1.73 33.66 3.88
CA GLY A 307 -3.10 33.11 3.87
C GLY A 307 -3.27 31.71 3.24
N ASN A 308 -2.16 31.07 2.88
CA ASN A 308 -2.10 29.70 2.36
C ASN A 308 -1.93 28.62 3.44
N ALA A 309 -1.67 29.04 4.69
CA ALA A 309 -1.62 28.13 5.83
C ALA A 309 -3.04 27.63 6.15
N VAL A 310 -3.37 26.47 5.60
CA VAL A 310 -4.63 25.77 5.87
C VAL A 310 -4.48 24.75 7.00
N GLU A 311 -3.28 24.60 7.57
CA GLU A 311 -3.04 23.67 8.67
C GLU A 311 -4.01 23.91 9.82
N GLY A 312 -4.62 22.84 10.29
CA GLY A 312 -5.60 22.89 11.35
C GLY A 312 -6.88 23.62 10.95
N VAL A 313 -7.17 23.92 9.69
CA VAL A 313 -8.49 24.39 9.23
C VAL A 313 -9.38 23.17 8.98
N ALA A 314 -10.68 23.24 9.29
CA ALA A 314 -11.61 22.17 8.97
C ALA A 314 -11.72 21.97 7.45
N VAL A 315 -11.68 20.72 7.00
CA VAL A 315 -11.88 20.41 5.58
C VAL A 315 -13.35 20.63 5.25
N PRO A 316 -13.68 21.45 4.23
CA PRO A 316 -15.07 21.71 3.89
C PRO A 316 -15.77 20.45 3.38
N ALA A 317 -17.00 20.23 3.85
CA ALA A 317 -17.98 19.38 3.18
C ALA A 317 -18.97 20.31 2.46
N THR A 318 -18.57 20.81 1.29
CA THR A 318 -19.36 21.78 0.52
C THR A 318 -20.48 21.08 -0.26
N PRO A 319 -21.67 21.70 -0.33
CA PRO A 319 -22.80 21.12 -1.06
C PRO A 319 -22.59 21.05 -2.58
N ASP A 320 -21.66 21.84 -3.13
CA ASP A 320 -21.44 22.02 -4.58
C ASP A 320 -20.44 21.05 -5.20
N LEU A 321 -19.96 20.04 -4.46
CA LEU A 321 -19.04 18.99 -4.95
C LEU A 321 -19.76 17.66 -5.25
N ALA A 322 -20.97 17.74 -5.81
CA ALA A 322 -21.73 16.56 -6.20
C ALA A 322 -21.19 15.96 -7.51
N VAL A 323 -21.04 14.64 -7.57
CA VAL A 323 -20.64 13.93 -8.79
C VAL A 323 -21.73 14.11 -9.86
N VAL A 324 -21.33 14.63 -11.01
CA VAL A 324 -22.16 14.77 -12.22
C VAL A 324 -22.01 13.56 -13.12
N SER A 325 -20.77 13.12 -13.35
CA SER A 325 -20.48 11.94 -14.18
C SER A 325 -19.21 11.21 -13.72
N VAL A 326 -19.19 9.90 -13.97
CA VAL A 326 -17.99 9.05 -13.92
C VAL A 326 -17.89 8.38 -15.28
N GLU A 327 -16.87 8.72 -16.06
CA GLU A 327 -16.73 8.30 -17.46
C GLU A 327 -15.47 7.47 -17.62
N SER A 328 -15.61 6.25 -18.17
CA SER A 328 -14.44 5.49 -18.62
C SER A 328 -13.79 6.22 -19.78
N LEU A 329 -12.47 6.44 -19.71
CA LEU A 329 -11.73 7.02 -20.82
C LEU A 329 -11.48 6.02 -21.97
N GLY A 330 -11.86 4.74 -21.79
CA GLY A 330 -11.66 3.69 -22.78
C GLY A 330 -10.19 3.35 -23.06
N VAL A 331 -9.26 3.93 -22.29
CA VAL A 331 -7.81 3.74 -22.45
C VAL A 331 -7.12 3.55 -21.11
N THR A 332 -6.07 2.74 -21.13
CA THR A 332 -5.12 2.63 -20.02
C THR A 332 -4.28 3.91 -19.95
N ARG A 333 -4.10 4.46 -18.74
CA ARG A 333 -3.23 5.63 -18.48
C ARG A 333 -2.18 5.27 -17.43
N THR A 334 -1.03 5.93 -17.51
CA THR A 334 -0.09 5.98 -16.39
C THR A 334 -0.72 6.82 -15.27
N LEU A 335 -1.00 6.16 -14.14
CA LEU A 335 -1.53 6.77 -12.94
C LEU A 335 -0.47 6.71 -11.83
N TYR A 336 -0.56 7.59 -10.86
CA TYR A 336 0.40 7.84 -9.79
C TYR A 336 -0.31 7.77 -8.44
N ASP A 337 0.42 7.39 -7.41
CA ASP A 337 -0.07 7.46 -6.03
C ASP A 337 1.09 7.76 -5.08
N ILE A 338 0.75 8.29 -3.91
CA ILE A 338 1.69 8.65 -2.85
C ILE A 338 1.24 8.06 -1.52
N THR A 339 2.21 7.61 -0.71
CA THR A 339 1.97 7.31 0.70
C THR A 339 2.26 8.54 1.52
N THR A 340 1.38 8.84 2.46
CA THR A 340 1.52 9.94 3.43
C THR A 340 1.37 9.41 4.85
N GLY A 341 1.88 10.15 5.83
CA GLY A 341 1.74 9.77 7.25
C GLY A 341 0.30 9.84 7.79
N THR A 342 -0.62 10.55 7.12
CA THR A 342 -2.01 10.73 7.59
C THR A 342 -2.98 9.68 7.08
N GLY A 343 -2.66 8.93 6.03
CA GLY A 343 -3.62 8.00 5.41
C GLY A 343 -4.30 8.56 4.15
N ASP A 344 -4.02 9.80 3.78
CA ASP A 344 -4.68 10.53 2.69
C ASP A 344 -3.85 11.74 2.24
N PHE A 345 -4.30 12.41 1.18
CA PHE A 345 -3.76 13.67 0.70
C PHE A 345 -4.83 14.47 -0.05
N VAL A 346 -4.60 15.76 -0.24
CA VAL A 346 -5.54 16.64 -0.97
C VAL A 346 -5.11 16.74 -2.43
N ALA A 347 -5.88 16.12 -3.32
CA ALA A 347 -5.63 16.05 -4.76
C ALA A 347 -6.73 16.78 -5.54
N ASN A 348 -6.35 17.81 -6.29
CA ASN A 348 -7.26 18.75 -6.95
C ASN A 348 -8.37 19.27 -6.03
N GLY A 349 -7.99 19.56 -4.78
CA GLY A 349 -8.89 20.01 -3.72
C GLY A 349 -9.81 18.94 -3.14
N LEU A 350 -9.66 17.67 -3.52
CA LEU A 350 -10.46 16.55 -3.02
C LEU A 350 -9.63 15.69 -2.06
N VAL A 351 -10.22 15.26 -0.95
CA VAL A 351 -9.56 14.35 -0.03
C VAL A 351 -9.49 12.95 -0.65
N SER A 352 -8.27 12.50 -0.90
CA SER A 352 -7.94 11.29 -1.66
C SER A 352 -7.20 10.29 -0.77
N HIS A 353 -7.63 9.03 -0.79
CA HIS A 353 -7.10 7.99 0.10
C HIS A 353 -5.71 7.47 -0.35
N ASN A 354 -4.80 7.15 0.59
CA ASN A 354 -3.48 6.57 0.30
C ASN A 354 -3.43 5.01 0.44
N CYS A 355 -2.26 4.36 0.39
CA CYS A 355 -2.13 2.91 0.61
C CYS A 355 -1.27 2.56 1.85
N PHE A 356 -1.75 1.72 2.79
CA PHE A 356 -1.22 1.58 4.16
C PHE A 356 -0.67 0.16 4.57
N ALA A 357 -0.35 -0.77 3.68
CA ALA A 357 -0.12 -2.21 4.04
C ALA A 357 1.35 -2.72 4.31
N ARG A 358 2.36 -1.89 4.60
CA ARG A 358 3.69 -2.05 3.93
C ARG A 358 5.03 -2.13 4.73
N ASN A 359 5.06 -2.37 6.04
CA ASN A 359 6.30 -2.19 6.85
C ASN A 359 7.35 -3.34 6.94
N THR A 360 7.24 -4.46 6.22
CA THR A 360 8.20 -5.60 6.34
C THR A 360 9.32 -5.64 5.28
N HIS A 361 9.34 -4.68 4.34
CA HIS A 361 10.18 -4.71 3.13
C HIS A 361 11.41 -3.78 3.14
N THR A 362 11.59 -2.98 4.19
CA THR A 362 12.64 -1.96 4.33
C THR A 362 14.06 -2.50 4.57
N TYR A 363 14.27 -3.83 4.64
CA TYR A 363 15.57 -4.44 4.99
C TYR A 363 16.53 -4.66 3.79
N LEU A 364 16.18 -4.23 2.57
CA LEU A 364 16.99 -4.44 1.35
C LEU A 364 17.23 -3.19 0.49
N ASP A 365 16.94 -1.98 0.99
CA ASP A 365 16.91 -0.76 0.16
C ASP A 365 15.93 -0.86 -1.05
N LEU A 366 14.90 -1.70 -0.93
CA LEU A 366 13.79 -1.80 -1.89
C LEU A 366 12.51 -1.24 -1.28
N ASP A 367 11.67 -0.62 -2.12
CA ASP A 367 10.52 0.14 -1.67
C ASP A 367 9.51 -0.78 -0.97
N ALA A 368 9.13 -0.39 0.25
CA ALA A 368 8.02 -0.98 0.99
C ALA A 368 6.69 -0.87 0.22
N GLY A 369 6.64 -0.03 -0.81
CA GLY A 369 5.54 0.20 -1.71
C GLY A 369 5.39 -0.77 -2.88
N HIS A 370 5.72 -0.26 -4.06
CA HIS A 370 5.43 -0.88 -5.36
C HIS A 370 6.10 -2.25 -5.51
N ASP A 371 7.24 -2.47 -4.88
CA ASP A 371 8.13 -3.60 -5.18
C ASP A 371 7.66 -4.94 -4.61
N PHE A 372 6.86 -4.94 -3.54
CA PHE A 372 6.39 -6.20 -2.96
C PHE A 372 5.45 -6.97 -3.89
N ASP A 373 4.56 -6.26 -4.59
CA ASP A 373 3.52 -6.84 -5.44
C ASP A 373 3.88 -6.86 -6.93
N THR A 374 4.85 -6.04 -7.33
CA THR A 374 5.24 -5.84 -8.74
C THR A 374 6.73 -6.04 -9.01
N GLN A 375 7.56 -6.30 -7.99
CA GLN A 375 8.99 -6.58 -8.16
C GLN A 375 9.36 -7.89 -7.45
N VAL A 376 9.13 -9.01 -8.13
CA VAL A 376 9.53 -10.31 -7.61
C VAL A 376 11.02 -10.50 -7.88
N VAL A 377 11.83 -10.54 -6.82
CA VAL A 377 13.23 -10.95 -6.95
C VAL A 377 13.26 -12.46 -7.16
N VAL A 378 13.82 -12.87 -8.29
CA VAL A 378 13.94 -14.26 -8.70
C VAL A 378 15.41 -14.65 -8.66
N LYS A 379 15.75 -15.62 -7.83
CA LYS A 379 17.11 -16.16 -7.78
C LYS A 379 17.30 -17.15 -8.93
N VAL A 380 17.66 -16.66 -10.11
CA VAL A 380 17.68 -17.49 -11.34
C VAL A 380 18.72 -18.60 -11.32
N ASN A 381 19.81 -18.41 -10.58
CA ASN A 381 20.83 -19.44 -10.37
C ASN A 381 20.56 -20.32 -9.14
N ALA A 382 19.36 -20.25 -8.54
CA ALA A 382 19.06 -20.92 -7.27
C ALA A 382 19.36 -22.42 -7.29
N VAL A 383 19.02 -23.11 -8.39
CA VAL A 383 19.24 -24.55 -8.54
C VAL A 383 20.74 -24.86 -8.50
N ALA A 384 21.55 -24.21 -9.35
CA ALA A 384 22.98 -24.44 -9.43
C ALA A 384 23.71 -24.12 -8.12
N VAL A 385 23.30 -23.04 -7.44
CA VAL A 385 23.84 -22.66 -6.13
C VAL A 385 23.47 -23.71 -5.09
N LEU A 386 22.20 -24.14 -5.05
CA LEU A 386 21.73 -25.16 -4.12
C LEU A 386 22.52 -26.47 -4.29
N GLU A 387 22.68 -26.97 -5.51
CA GLU A 387 23.48 -28.16 -5.82
C GLU A 387 24.93 -28.03 -5.34
N GLY A 388 25.54 -26.85 -5.51
CA GLY A 388 26.87 -26.56 -5.00
C GLY A 388 26.92 -26.63 -3.46
N GLN A 389 25.94 -26.04 -2.79
CA GLN A 389 25.88 -26.02 -1.33
C GLN A 389 25.61 -27.42 -0.75
N LEU A 390 24.72 -28.20 -1.37
CA LEU A 390 24.38 -29.57 -0.95
C LEU A 390 25.52 -30.57 -1.17
N ARG A 391 26.43 -30.33 -2.14
CA ARG A 391 27.64 -31.14 -2.36
C ARG A 391 28.74 -30.92 -1.32
N SER A 392 28.60 -29.92 -0.46
CA SER A 392 29.58 -29.66 0.60
C SER A 392 29.70 -30.85 1.55
N LYS A 393 30.94 -31.28 1.87
CA LYS A 393 31.20 -32.31 2.90
C LYS A 393 30.68 -31.93 4.30
N ARG A 394 30.38 -30.65 4.51
CA ARG A 394 29.81 -30.13 5.77
C ARG A 394 28.28 -30.24 5.82
N TRP A 395 27.62 -30.48 4.68
CA TRP A 395 26.17 -30.64 4.65
C TRP A 395 25.77 -31.92 5.38
N ARG A 396 24.79 -31.80 6.29
CA ARG A 396 24.35 -32.90 7.15
C ARG A 396 23.02 -33.51 6.72
N ARG A 397 22.49 -33.11 5.56
CA ARG A 397 21.17 -33.54 5.05
C ARG A 397 20.07 -33.28 6.06
N GLU A 398 20.13 -32.13 6.71
CA GLU A 398 19.09 -31.67 7.63
C GLU A 398 17.83 -31.28 6.83
N HIS A 399 16.68 -31.31 7.50
CA HIS A 399 15.40 -30.94 6.89
C HIS A 399 15.43 -29.48 6.39
N VAL A 400 15.13 -29.32 5.09
CA VAL A 400 14.93 -28.02 4.42
C VAL A 400 13.44 -27.73 4.23
N ALA A 401 12.95 -26.64 4.81
CA ALA A 401 11.57 -26.18 4.63
C ALA A 401 11.45 -25.08 3.54
N MET A 402 10.38 -25.15 2.77
CA MET A 402 9.98 -24.16 1.76
C MET A 402 8.57 -23.65 2.06
N GLY A 403 8.29 -22.39 1.74
CA GLY A 403 6.99 -21.78 2.06
C GLY A 403 6.89 -21.12 3.44
N THR A 404 8.03 -20.91 4.11
CA THR A 404 8.07 -20.28 5.44
C THR A 404 8.02 -18.75 5.40
N ASN A 405 8.51 -18.15 4.31
CA ASN A 405 8.58 -16.69 4.15
C ASN A 405 7.85 -16.19 2.88
N THR A 406 8.00 -16.91 1.78
CA THR A 406 7.31 -16.65 0.52
C THR A 406 6.77 -17.96 -0.05
N ASP A 407 5.65 -17.89 -0.76
CA ASP A 407 5.04 -19.08 -1.37
C ASP A 407 5.90 -19.56 -2.55
N PRO A 408 6.43 -20.81 -2.52
CA PRO A 408 7.26 -21.36 -3.58
C PRO A 408 6.48 -21.63 -4.88
N TYR A 409 5.15 -21.77 -4.79
CA TYR A 409 4.24 -22.03 -5.91
C TYR A 409 3.31 -20.84 -6.19
N GLN A 410 3.76 -19.63 -5.87
CA GLN A 410 3.12 -18.41 -6.35
C GLN A 410 3.11 -18.35 -7.89
N ARG A 411 2.31 -17.45 -8.47
CA ARG A 411 2.15 -17.38 -9.94
C ARG A 411 3.46 -17.28 -10.72
N ALA A 412 4.49 -16.63 -10.16
CA ALA A 412 5.85 -16.55 -10.74
C ALA A 412 6.46 -17.92 -11.08
N GLU A 413 6.16 -18.95 -10.28
CA GLU A 413 6.64 -20.32 -10.50
C GLU A 413 6.06 -20.95 -11.77
N GLY A 414 4.91 -20.47 -12.26
CA GLY A 414 4.37 -20.88 -13.56
C GLY A 414 5.29 -20.53 -14.73
N ARG A 415 6.08 -19.45 -14.60
CA ARG A 415 7.05 -19.00 -15.59
C ARG A 415 8.45 -19.54 -15.36
N TYR A 416 8.96 -19.36 -14.16
CA TYR A 416 10.38 -19.58 -13.86
C TYR A 416 10.72 -21.05 -13.64
N ALA A 417 9.74 -21.86 -13.22
CA ALA A 417 9.89 -23.31 -13.07
C ALA A 417 11.15 -23.70 -12.26
N LEU A 418 11.46 -22.98 -11.18
CA LEU A 418 12.65 -23.23 -10.35
C LEU A 418 12.43 -24.42 -9.41
N MET A 419 11.18 -24.65 -8.99
CA MET A 419 10.85 -25.71 -8.04
C MET A 419 11.22 -27.12 -8.53
N PRO A 420 10.99 -27.52 -9.80
CA PRO A 420 11.45 -28.80 -10.30
C PRO A 420 12.95 -29.05 -10.14
N GLY A 421 13.78 -28.02 -10.36
CA GLY A 421 15.23 -28.12 -10.15
C GLY A 421 15.60 -28.23 -8.67
N ILE A 422 14.96 -27.43 -7.82
CA ILE A 422 15.16 -27.45 -6.36
C ILE A 422 14.77 -28.81 -5.77
N ILE A 423 13.63 -29.37 -6.17
CA ILE A 423 13.15 -30.69 -5.71
C ILE A 423 14.15 -31.78 -6.08
N ARG A 424 14.65 -31.80 -7.33
CA ARG A 424 15.67 -32.76 -7.77
C ARG A 424 16.95 -32.61 -6.97
N ALA A 425 17.47 -31.40 -6.83
CA ALA A 425 18.71 -31.14 -6.09
C ALA A 425 18.62 -31.63 -4.63
N LEU A 426 17.49 -31.39 -3.96
CA LEU A 426 17.26 -31.87 -2.60
C LEU A 426 17.19 -33.41 -2.55
N ALA A 427 16.38 -34.03 -3.43
CA ALA A 427 16.23 -35.48 -3.49
C ALA A 427 17.54 -36.20 -3.82
N ASP A 428 18.27 -35.75 -4.85
CA ASP A 428 19.52 -36.36 -5.31
C ASP A 428 20.64 -36.23 -4.26
N SER A 429 20.60 -35.18 -3.43
CA SER A 429 21.54 -35.02 -2.32
C SER A 429 21.21 -35.88 -1.09
N GLY A 430 20.04 -36.53 -1.06
CA GLY A 430 19.52 -37.26 0.10
C GLY A 430 18.96 -36.35 1.19
N THR A 431 18.56 -35.11 0.85
CA THR A 431 18.09 -34.12 1.82
C THR A 431 16.56 -34.17 1.96
N PRO A 432 16.02 -34.45 3.16
CA PRO A 432 14.58 -34.40 3.40
C PRO A 432 14.06 -32.96 3.31
N PHE A 433 12.84 -32.78 2.82
CA PHE A 433 12.27 -31.45 2.63
C PHE A 433 10.77 -31.38 2.89
N SER A 434 10.27 -30.16 3.15
CA SER A 434 8.84 -29.89 3.16
C SER A 434 8.47 -28.64 2.37
N ILE A 435 7.23 -28.61 1.89
CA ILE A 435 6.66 -27.51 1.13
C ILE A 435 5.36 -27.08 1.80
N LEU A 436 5.22 -25.80 2.14
CA LEU A 436 3.97 -25.17 2.54
C LEU A 436 3.50 -24.20 1.44
N THR A 437 2.25 -24.27 1.01
CA THR A 437 1.75 -23.40 -0.08
C THR A 437 0.25 -23.11 0.00
N LYS A 438 -0.16 -21.99 -0.61
CA LYS A 438 -1.54 -21.67 -1.01
C LYS A 438 -1.75 -21.80 -2.53
N GLY A 439 -0.66 -21.93 -3.30
CA GLY A 439 -0.63 -21.97 -4.75
C GLY A 439 -0.95 -23.35 -5.34
N THR A 440 -1.81 -23.38 -6.36
CA THR A 440 -2.21 -24.61 -7.06
C THR A 440 -1.23 -25.05 -8.16
N VAL A 441 -0.22 -24.23 -8.47
CA VAL A 441 0.86 -24.56 -9.41
C VAL A 441 1.61 -25.84 -8.98
N LEU A 442 1.61 -26.16 -7.69
CA LEU A 442 2.15 -27.41 -7.14
C LEU A 442 1.61 -28.67 -7.85
N SER A 443 0.36 -28.62 -8.36
CA SER A 443 -0.26 -29.73 -9.10
C SER A 443 0.60 -30.23 -10.27
N ARG A 444 1.34 -29.32 -10.93
CA ARG A 444 2.27 -29.64 -12.03
C ARG A 444 3.38 -30.59 -11.59
N ASP A 445 3.87 -30.42 -10.38
CA ASP A 445 5.09 -31.05 -9.88
C ASP A 445 4.80 -32.27 -8.98
N ILE A 446 3.53 -32.63 -8.78
CA ILE A 446 3.11 -33.83 -8.02
C ILE A 446 3.82 -35.11 -8.51
N PRO A 447 3.91 -35.42 -9.82
CA PRO A 447 4.63 -36.61 -10.28
C PRO A 447 6.13 -36.59 -9.95
N LEU A 448 6.74 -35.40 -9.86
CA LEU A 448 8.14 -35.25 -9.45
C LEU A 448 8.29 -35.44 -7.93
N LEU A 449 7.37 -34.89 -7.14
CA LEU A 449 7.33 -35.06 -5.69
C LEU A 449 7.13 -36.54 -5.32
N ALA A 450 6.26 -37.26 -6.03
CA ALA A 450 6.05 -38.70 -5.85
C ALA A 450 7.33 -39.50 -6.08
N ARG A 451 8.11 -39.15 -7.12
CA ARG A 451 9.44 -39.75 -7.34
C ARG A 451 10.46 -39.33 -6.29
N ALA A 452 10.48 -38.07 -5.87
CA ALA A 452 11.40 -37.61 -4.83
C ALA A 452 11.14 -38.34 -3.49
N ALA A 453 9.87 -38.59 -3.18
CA ALA A 453 9.44 -39.31 -1.98
C ALA A 453 9.91 -40.76 -1.92
N THR A 454 10.33 -41.38 -3.04
CA THR A 454 10.95 -42.72 -3.01
C THR A 454 12.40 -42.69 -2.50
N SER A 455 13.05 -41.53 -2.53
CA SER A 455 14.47 -41.37 -2.22
C SER A 455 14.70 -40.62 -0.91
N VAL A 456 13.85 -39.63 -0.59
CA VAL A 456 13.95 -38.82 0.62
C VAL A 456 12.57 -38.61 1.24
N PRO A 457 12.48 -38.44 2.57
CA PRO A 457 11.24 -37.98 3.21
C PRO A 457 10.77 -36.62 2.66
N VAL A 458 9.50 -36.54 2.26
CA VAL A 458 8.85 -35.33 1.75
C VAL A 458 7.59 -35.02 2.55
N GLY A 459 7.48 -33.78 3.02
CA GLY A 459 6.26 -33.24 3.64
C GLY A 459 5.56 -32.21 2.75
N ILE A 460 4.22 -32.23 2.71
CA ILE A 460 3.43 -31.26 1.95
C ILE A 460 2.35 -30.66 2.86
N GLY A 461 2.36 -29.34 2.93
CA GLY A 461 1.41 -28.52 3.66
C GLY A 461 0.61 -27.64 2.72
N VAL A 462 -0.71 -27.61 2.88
CA VAL A 462 -1.61 -26.66 2.17
C VAL A 462 -2.28 -25.75 3.19
N SER A 463 -2.25 -24.44 2.97
CA SER A 463 -2.99 -23.49 3.80
C SER A 463 -4.39 -23.25 3.23
N LEU A 464 -5.41 -23.65 3.97
CA LEU A 464 -6.82 -23.52 3.63
C LEU A 464 -7.61 -23.23 4.91
N ALA A 465 -7.99 -21.96 5.09
CA ALA A 465 -8.67 -21.50 6.30
C ALA A 465 -10.12 -21.04 6.07
N LEU A 466 -10.48 -20.77 4.82
CA LEU A 466 -11.74 -20.16 4.42
C LEU A 466 -12.38 -21.05 3.36
N LEU A 467 -13.63 -21.50 3.57
CA LEU A 467 -14.45 -22.13 2.52
C LEU A 467 -15.26 -21.10 1.73
N ASP A 468 -15.73 -20.07 2.43
CA ASP A 468 -16.51 -18.98 1.85
C ASP A 468 -15.65 -18.21 0.84
N ARG A 469 -16.14 -18.14 -0.40
CA ARG A 469 -15.43 -17.53 -1.52
C ARG A 469 -15.41 -16.00 -1.43
N GLU A 470 -16.45 -15.38 -0.90
CA GLU A 470 -16.52 -13.92 -0.75
C GLU A 470 -15.58 -13.50 0.38
N LEU A 471 -15.71 -14.10 1.56
CA LEU A 471 -14.80 -13.81 2.67
C LEU A 471 -13.33 -14.08 2.31
N GLN A 472 -13.06 -15.15 1.55
CA GLN A 472 -11.72 -15.45 1.07
C GLN A 472 -11.20 -14.42 0.06
N SER A 473 -12.04 -13.95 -0.85
CA SER A 473 -11.63 -12.96 -1.85
C SER A 473 -11.34 -11.61 -1.20
N GLY A 474 -12.00 -11.28 -0.09
CA GLY A 474 -11.74 -10.03 0.65
C GLY A 474 -10.50 -10.04 1.52
N LEU A 475 -10.11 -11.22 2.00
CA LEU A 475 -8.94 -11.38 2.85
C LEU A 475 -7.68 -11.81 2.09
N GLU A 476 -7.83 -12.59 1.02
CA GLU A 476 -6.72 -13.17 0.24
C GLU A 476 -6.97 -13.12 -1.28
N PRO A 477 -7.23 -11.94 -1.90
CA PRO A 477 -7.73 -11.82 -3.28
C PRO A 477 -6.86 -12.45 -4.37
N GLY A 478 -5.53 -12.54 -4.16
CA GLY A 478 -4.63 -13.10 -5.15
C GLY A 478 -4.46 -14.63 -5.10
N THR A 479 -5.04 -15.31 -4.10
CA THR A 479 -4.84 -16.76 -3.89
C THR A 479 -5.91 -17.59 -4.62
N PRO A 480 -5.60 -18.85 -4.99
CA PRO A 480 -6.58 -19.77 -5.57
C PRO A 480 -7.80 -19.97 -4.67
N SER A 481 -8.96 -20.25 -5.28
CA SER A 481 -10.20 -20.46 -4.55
C SER A 481 -10.09 -21.60 -3.52
N PRO A 482 -10.91 -21.58 -2.46
CA PRO A 482 -10.99 -22.69 -1.51
C PRO A 482 -11.17 -24.05 -2.19
N GLN A 483 -12.05 -24.11 -3.20
CA GLN A 483 -12.33 -25.31 -3.99
C GLN A 483 -11.10 -25.78 -4.76
N ALA A 484 -10.35 -24.87 -5.36
CA ALA A 484 -9.12 -25.21 -6.09
C ALA A 484 -8.02 -25.72 -5.15
N ARG A 485 -7.96 -25.23 -3.90
CA ARG A 485 -7.06 -25.73 -2.86
C ARG A 485 -7.47 -27.10 -2.33
N LEU A 486 -8.77 -27.36 -2.16
CA LEU A 486 -9.28 -28.70 -1.84
C LEU A 486 -8.95 -29.72 -2.95
N GLU A 487 -9.10 -29.32 -4.21
CA GLU A 487 -8.69 -30.13 -5.36
C GLU A 487 -7.19 -30.41 -5.39
N LEU A 488 -6.36 -29.45 -5.00
CA LEU A 488 -4.92 -29.69 -4.83
C LEU A 488 -4.66 -30.76 -3.77
N VAL A 489 -5.31 -30.68 -2.60
CA VAL A 489 -5.17 -31.69 -1.53
C VAL A 489 -5.53 -33.07 -2.08
N ARG A 490 -6.66 -33.20 -2.76
CA ARG A 490 -7.10 -34.46 -3.38
C ARG A 490 -6.06 -35.03 -4.34
N ARG A 491 -5.54 -34.22 -5.26
CA ARG A 491 -4.52 -34.67 -6.23
C ARG A 491 -3.21 -35.11 -5.57
N VAL A 492 -2.79 -34.44 -4.51
CA VAL A 492 -1.59 -34.84 -3.76
C VAL A 492 -1.82 -36.22 -3.13
N ARG A 493 -3.00 -36.45 -2.57
CA ARG A 493 -3.37 -37.72 -1.94
C ARG A 493 -3.57 -38.86 -2.94
N ASP A 494 -4.18 -38.58 -4.08
CA ASP A 494 -4.34 -39.54 -5.19
C ASP A 494 -2.98 -40.02 -5.72
N ALA A 495 -1.94 -39.18 -5.61
CA ALA A 495 -0.56 -39.54 -5.95
C ALA A 495 0.18 -40.30 -4.84
N GLY A 496 -0.49 -40.66 -3.74
CA GLY A 496 0.08 -41.39 -2.61
C GLY A 496 0.96 -40.54 -1.67
N LEU A 497 1.01 -39.22 -1.84
CA LEU A 497 1.83 -38.33 -1.04
C LEU A 497 1.07 -37.83 0.20
N PRO A 498 1.72 -37.65 1.35
CA PRO A 498 1.07 -37.06 2.52
C PRO A 498 0.71 -35.59 2.28
N CYS A 499 -0.36 -35.09 2.90
CA CYS A 499 -0.80 -33.70 2.73
C CYS A 499 -1.47 -33.19 4.01
N GLY A 500 -0.71 -32.45 4.83
CA GLY A 500 -1.23 -31.76 5.99
C GLY A 500 -1.91 -30.45 5.61
N VAL A 501 -3.01 -30.10 6.27
CA VAL A 501 -3.72 -28.85 6.02
C VAL A 501 -3.63 -27.91 7.21
N PHE A 502 -3.28 -26.66 6.94
CA PHE A 502 -3.27 -25.57 7.91
C PHE A 502 -4.55 -24.75 7.77
N VAL A 503 -5.45 -24.90 8.73
CA VAL A 503 -6.60 -24.00 8.94
C VAL A 503 -6.08 -22.80 9.73
N ALA A 504 -5.37 -21.93 9.03
CA ALA A 504 -4.71 -20.76 9.60
C ALA A 504 -4.85 -19.56 8.66
N PRO A 505 -5.53 -18.47 9.08
CA PRO A 505 -6.10 -18.24 10.42
C PRO A 505 -7.58 -18.62 10.57
N VAL A 506 -7.99 -19.09 11.75
CA VAL A 506 -9.40 -19.00 12.21
C VAL A 506 -9.67 -17.57 12.70
N LEU A 507 -10.72 -16.96 12.17
CA LEU A 507 -11.10 -15.57 12.42
C LEU A 507 -12.21 -15.51 13.48
N PRO A 508 -11.96 -14.89 14.65
CA PRO A 508 -12.96 -14.75 15.70
C PRO A 508 -14.28 -14.13 15.20
N ARG A 509 -15.41 -14.78 15.50
CA ARG A 509 -16.77 -14.39 15.10
C ARG A 509 -17.05 -14.35 13.60
N LEU A 510 -16.12 -14.81 12.77
CA LEU A 510 -16.26 -14.85 11.31
C LEU A 510 -16.22 -16.27 10.76
N THR A 511 -15.32 -17.11 11.29
CA THR A 511 -15.09 -18.47 10.81
C THR A 511 -14.91 -19.46 11.95
N ASP A 512 -15.40 -19.11 13.14
CA ASP A 512 -15.19 -19.83 14.40
C ASP A 512 -16.48 -20.42 14.96
N SER A 513 -17.59 -20.35 14.22
CA SER A 513 -18.81 -21.08 14.57
C SER A 513 -18.60 -22.59 14.42
N VAL A 514 -19.32 -23.38 15.21
CA VAL A 514 -19.19 -24.84 15.18
C VAL A 514 -19.58 -25.39 13.81
N GLU A 515 -20.61 -24.81 13.20
CA GLU A 515 -21.15 -25.19 11.90
C GLU A 515 -20.13 -24.94 10.79
N GLN A 516 -19.54 -23.73 10.74
CA GLN A 516 -18.52 -23.41 9.72
C GLN A 516 -17.24 -24.24 9.89
N LEU A 517 -16.83 -24.49 11.14
CA LEU A 517 -15.66 -25.34 11.42
C LEU A 517 -15.94 -26.80 11.05
N ASP A 518 -17.14 -27.32 11.33
CA ASP A 518 -17.55 -28.69 10.97
C ASP A 518 -17.55 -28.86 9.45
N GLU A 519 -18.11 -27.90 8.71
CA GLU A 519 -18.15 -27.91 7.23
C GLU A 519 -16.76 -27.83 6.60
N LEU A 520 -15.89 -26.95 7.12
CA LEU A 520 -14.49 -26.82 6.67
C LEU A 520 -13.72 -28.11 6.92
N LEU A 521 -13.81 -28.68 8.11
CA LEU A 521 -13.11 -29.91 8.47
C LEU A 521 -13.65 -31.11 7.68
N ALA A 522 -14.97 -31.19 7.46
CA ALA A 522 -15.57 -32.22 6.61
C ALA A 522 -15.02 -32.16 5.18
N SER A 523 -14.98 -30.96 4.59
CA SER A 523 -14.45 -30.75 3.23
C SER A 523 -12.97 -31.12 3.12
N ILE A 524 -12.17 -30.79 4.15
CA ILE A 524 -10.75 -31.13 4.22
C ILE A 524 -10.56 -32.65 4.35
N ALA A 525 -11.35 -33.31 5.18
CA ALA A 525 -11.31 -34.76 5.35
C ALA A 525 -11.73 -35.50 4.06
N GLU A 526 -12.79 -35.02 3.39
CA GLU A 526 -13.24 -35.56 2.10
C GLU A 526 -12.18 -35.41 1.00
N ALA A 527 -11.41 -34.31 1.02
CA ALA A 527 -10.26 -34.14 0.13
C ALA A 527 -9.09 -35.09 0.45
N GLY A 528 -9.15 -35.81 1.57
CA GLY A 528 -8.18 -36.84 1.94
C GLY A 528 -6.97 -36.36 2.73
N ALA A 529 -7.04 -35.16 3.34
CA ALA A 529 -5.94 -34.61 4.13
C ALA A 529 -5.43 -35.59 5.19
N THR A 530 -4.11 -35.66 5.39
CA THR A 530 -3.49 -36.58 6.36
C THR A 530 -3.51 -36.05 7.79
N GLY A 531 -3.73 -34.76 7.97
CA GLY A 531 -3.86 -34.14 9.28
C GLY A 531 -4.18 -32.67 9.16
N VAL A 532 -4.73 -32.09 10.23
CA VAL A 532 -5.08 -30.67 10.30
C VAL A 532 -4.46 -30.00 11.51
N THR A 533 -3.96 -28.79 11.30
CA THR A 533 -3.62 -27.88 12.39
C THR A 533 -4.45 -26.63 12.22
N VAL A 534 -5.11 -26.25 13.31
CA VAL A 534 -5.98 -25.07 13.37
C VAL A 534 -5.30 -24.02 14.22
N LEU A 535 -5.11 -22.82 13.67
CA LEU A 535 -4.47 -21.71 14.38
C LEU A 535 -5.40 -20.50 14.37
N PRO A 536 -5.70 -19.89 15.53
CA PRO A 536 -6.43 -18.64 15.55
C PRO A 536 -5.59 -17.51 14.95
N LEU A 537 -6.27 -16.49 14.44
CA LEU A 537 -5.65 -15.31 13.86
C LEU A 537 -4.59 -14.71 14.80
N HIS A 538 -3.41 -14.47 14.24
CA HIS A 538 -2.29 -13.82 14.90
C HIS A 538 -1.99 -12.49 14.20
N LEU A 539 -2.12 -11.39 14.93
CA LEU A 539 -2.06 -10.03 14.40
C LEU A 539 -0.76 -9.32 14.79
N ARG A 540 0.32 -9.61 14.07
CA ARG A 540 1.60 -8.90 14.23
C ARG A 540 1.47 -7.43 13.80
N PRO A 541 2.34 -6.53 14.31
CA PRO A 541 2.44 -5.17 13.79
C PRO A 541 2.60 -5.15 12.26
N GLY A 542 1.88 -4.25 11.58
CA GLY A 542 1.72 -4.20 10.13
C GLY A 542 0.47 -4.95 9.66
N ALA A 543 0.39 -6.25 9.96
CA ALA A 543 -0.78 -7.07 9.61
C ALA A 543 -2.03 -6.69 10.42
N ARG A 544 -1.85 -6.33 11.69
CA ARG A 544 -2.92 -5.88 12.59
C ARG A 544 -3.65 -4.67 12.04
N GLU A 545 -2.92 -3.65 11.59
CA GLU A 545 -3.51 -2.41 11.11
C GLU A 545 -4.16 -2.58 9.73
N TRP A 546 -3.66 -3.52 8.92
CA TRP A 546 -4.33 -3.92 7.68
C TRP A 546 -5.65 -4.63 7.99
N PHE A 547 -5.62 -5.66 8.84
CA PHE A 547 -6.80 -6.44 9.21
C PHE A 547 -7.83 -5.58 9.95
N ALA A 548 -7.41 -4.68 10.83
CA ALA A 548 -8.31 -3.78 11.55
C ALA A 548 -9.04 -2.80 10.61
N ARG A 549 -8.40 -2.34 9.54
CA ARG A 549 -9.06 -1.49 8.53
C ARG A 549 -10.07 -2.27 7.69
N TRP A 550 -9.71 -3.49 7.29
CA TRP A 550 -10.64 -4.41 6.65
C TRP A 550 -11.84 -4.67 7.58
N LEU A 551 -11.59 -5.08 8.82
CA LEU A 551 -12.62 -5.37 9.81
C LEU A 551 -13.52 -4.16 10.10
N ALA A 552 -12.97 -2.94 10.17
CA ALA A 552 -13.78 -1.75 10.41
C ALA A 552 -14.66 -1.35 9.22
N ARG A 553 -14.27 -1.70 8.00
CA ARG A 553 -15.06 -1.46 6.79
C ARG A 553 -16.13 -2.53 6.63
N GLU A 554 -15.71 -3.77 6.79
CA GLU A 554 -16.50 -4.93 6.42
C GLU A 554 -17.42 -5.41 7.56
N ARG A 555 -16.87 -5.45 8.77
CA ARG A 555 -17.52 -5.99 9.97
C ARG A 555 -17.37 -5.03 11.15
N PRO A 556 -17.91 -3.80 11.03
CA PRO A 556 -17.78 -2.77 12.07
C PRO A 556 -18.33 -3.23 13.42
N ASP A 557 -19.33 -4.12 13.41
CA ASP A 557 -19.92 -4.78 14.57
C ASP A 557 -18.89 -5.60 15.39
N LEU A 558 -17.81 -6.05 14.76
CA LEU A 558 -16.76 -6.86 15.37
C LEU A 558 -15.54 -6.05 15.82
N VAL A 559 -15.42 -4.77 15.46
CA VAL A 559 -14.23 -3.95 15.77
C VAL A 559 -13.91 -3.94 17.26
N ASP A 560 -14.91 -3.68 18.10
CA ASP A 560 -14.72 -3.65 19.55
C ASP A 560 -14.43 -5.03 20.14
N VAL A 561 -14.96 -6.09 19.52
CA VAL A 561 -14.67 -7.48 19.90
C VAL A 561 -13.19 -7.77 19.64
N TYR A 562 -12.69 -7.48 18.46
CA TYR A 562 -11.28 -7.69 18.12
C TYR A 562 -10.35 -6.78 18.93
N ARG A 563 -10.73 -5.53 19.19
CA ARG A 563 -9.96 -4.63 20.07
C ARG A 563 -9.79 -5.23 21.46
N ARG A 564 -10.83 -5.87 22.03
CA ARG A 564 -10.73 -6.59 23.30
C ARG A 564 -9.90 -7.87 23.20
N LEU A 565 -10.14 -8.69 22.17
CA LEU A 565 -9.46 -9.97 21.99
C LEU A 565 -7.94 -9.84 21.76
N TYR A 566 -7.48 -8.72 21.21
CA TYR A 566 -6.06 -8.46 20.92
C TYR A 566 -5.48 -7.31 21.78
N ALA A 567 -6.13 -6.94 22.88
CA ALA A 567 -5.70 -5.82 23.72
C ALA A 567 -4.29 -6.00 24.32
N ARG A 568 -3.85 -7.25 24.51
CA ARG A 568 -2.59 -7.61 25.18
C ARG A 568 -1.43 -7.91 24.21
N GLY A 569 -1.64 -7.81 22.90
CA GLY A 569 -0.59 -8.01 21.90
C GLY A 569 -1.07 -8.72 20.64
N SER A 570 -0.13 -9.32 19.91
CA SER A 570 -0.37 -9.96 18.60
C SER A 570 -1.14 -11.29 18.69
N TYR A 571 -1.10 -11.94 19.85
CA TYR A 571 -1.81 -13.18 20.10
C TYR A 571 -3.22 -12.89 20.63
N VAL A 572 -4.20 -13.64 20.12
CA VAL A 572 -5.58 -13.58 20.60
C VAL A 572 -5.65 -14.02 22.07
N ASP A 573 -6.58 -13.46 22.84
CA ASP A 573 -6.77 -13.74 24.27
C ASP A 573 -6.80 -15.25 24.58
N VAL A 574 -6.12 -15.65 25.66
CA VAL A 574 -5.99 -17.05 26.10
C VAL A 574 -7.34 -17.73 26.35
N ARG A 575 -8.37 -16.97 26.78
CA ARG A 575 -9.71 -17.50 27.00
C ARG A 575 -10.37 -17.89 25.68
N TYR A 576 -10.20 -17.08 24.64
CA TYR A 576 -10.69 -17.40 23.30
C TYR A 576 -10.00 -18.64 22.74
N ARG A 577 -8.67 -18.76 22.94
CA ARG A 577 -7.89 -19.93 22.51
C ARG A 577 -8.42 -21.23 23.13
N ARG A 578 -8.63 -21.24 24.45
CA ARG A 578 -9.20 -22.39 25.16
C ARG A 578 -10.62 -22.70 24.68
N TRP A 579 -11.46 -21.67 24.52
CA TRP A 579 -12.82 -21.81 24.00
C TRP A 579 -12.88 -22.45 22.61
N LEU A 580 -11.94 -22.06 21.73
CA LEU A 580 -11.81 -22.59 20.38
C LEU A 580 -11.34 -24.05 20.42
N ALA A 581 -10.32 -24.35 21.23
CA ALA A 581 -9.80 -25.71 21.38
C ALA A 581 -10.88 -26.70 21.87
N GLU A 582 -11.66 -26.33 22.88
CA GLU A 582 -12.74 -27.16 23.42
C GLU A 582 -13.81 -27.51 22.37
N ARG A 583 -14.04 -26.64 21.38
CA ARG A 583 -14.98 -26.86 20.26
C ARG A 583 -14.40 -27.63 19.10
N LEU A 584 -13.12 -27.41 18.79
CA LEU A 584 -12.44 -28.07 17.67
C LEU A 584 -12.21 -29.57 17.94
N GLN A 585 -11.88 -29.92 19.18
CA GLN A 585 -11.49 -31.28 19.55
C GLN A 585 -12.55 -32.36 19.19
N PRO A 586 -13.85 -32.16 19.47
CA PRO A 586 -14.89 -33.08 18.99
C PRO A 586 -15.02 -33.14 17.47
N LEU A 587 -14.86 -32.02 16.76
CA LEU A 587 -14.99 -31.95 15.31
C LEU A 587 -13.84 -32.68 14.60
N LEU A 588 -12.61 -32.47 15.08
CA LEU A 588 -11.43 -33.17 14.57
C LEU A 588 -11.57 -34.68 14.74
N ARG A 589 -12.02 -35.15 15.91
CA ARG A 589 -12.36 -36.57 16.16
C ARG A 589 -13.42 -37.09 15.20
N ARG A 590 -14.49 -36.33 15.01
CA ARG A 590 -15.61 -36.71 14.14
C ARG A 590 -15.17 -36.95 12.70
N HIS A 591 -14.23 -36.15 12.20
CA HIS A 591 -13.71 -36.24 10.83
C HIS A 591 -12.42 -37.06 10.71
N GLY A 592 -11.94 -37.68 11.80
CA GLY A 592 -10.73 -38.51 11.80
C GLY A 592 -9.43 -37.72 11.57
N LEU A 593 -9.40 -36.44 11.95
CA LEU A 593 -8.28 -35.52 11.74
C LEU A 593 -7.41 -35.31 13.00
N ASP A 594 -7.61 -36.13 14.03
CA ASP A 594 -6.97 -36.04 15.35
C ASP A 594 -5.86 -37.08 15.59
N ALA A 595 -5.27 -37.63 14.51
CA ALA A 595 -4.37 -38.79 14.54
C ALA A 595 -3.12 -38.68 15.46
N ARG A 596 -2.77 -37.49 15.97
CA ARG A 596 -1.90 -37.35 17.16
C ARG A 596 -2.77 -37.22 18.41
N GLY A 597 -3.02 -38.35 19.06
CA GLY A 597 -3.94 -38.47 20.19
C GLY A 597 -3.61 -37.61 21.42
N GLY A 598 -4.68 -37.14 22.07
CA GLY A 598 -4.64 -36.58 23.43
C GLY A 598 -5.09 -35.13 23.52
N ARG A 599 -5.75 -34.78 24.64
CA ARG A 599 -6.37 -33.46 24.91
C ARG A 599 -5.42 -32.26 24.80
N ASP A 600 -4.12 -32.50 24.70
CA ASP A 600 -3.04 -31.51 24.64
C ASP A 600 -2.37 -31.40 23.26
N ALA A 601 -2.75 -32.21 22.27
CA ALA A 601 -2.02 -32.38 21.00
C ALA A 601 -2.63 -31.66 19.78
N VAL A 602 -3.76 -30.96 19.95
CA VAL A 602 -4.37 -30.16 18.88
C VAL A 602 -4.68 -28.78 19.45
N GLY A 603 -3.84 -27.79 19.12
CA GLY A 603 -3.73 -26.49 19.80
C GLY A 603 -5.08 -25.82 20.14
N VAL A 604 -5.23 -25.06 21.23
CA VAL A 604 -4.25 -24.24 21.99
C VAL A 604 -4.67 -24.19 23.48
N PRO A 605 -3.74 -24.43 24.45
CA PRO A 605 -3.20 -23.34 25.29
C PRO A 605 -1.66 -23.34 25.46
N GLY A 606 -0.99 -22.20 25.20
CA GLY A 606 0.42 -21.92 25.56
C GLY A 606 1.46 -22.18 24.45
N ASP A 607 1.59 -21.25 23.49
CA ASP A 607 2.43 -21.35 22.28
C ASP A 607 3.95 -21.36 22.57
N ASP A 608 4.54 -22.49 22.99
CA ASP A 608 6.00 -22.69 22.89
C ASP A 608 6.42 -23.82 21.93
N GLU A 609 5.50 -24.72 21.52
CA GLU A 609 5.80 -25.74 20.50
C GLU A 609 4.68 -25.78 19.44
N GLY A 610 4.96 -25.27 18.23
CA GLY A 610 4.01 -25.26 17.13
C GLY A 610 3.63 -26.68 16.71
N VAL A 611 2.34 -27.03 16.79
CA VAL A 611 1.81 -28.30 16.29
C VAL A 611 1.78 -28.25 14.76
N TRP A 612 2.34 -29.26 14.09
CA TRP A 612 2.35 -29.38 12.63
C TRP A 612 1.36 -30.47 12.20
N PRO A 613 0.56 -30.25 11.14
CA PRO A 613 -0.38 -31.25 10.68
C PRO A 613 0.38 -32.44 10.15
N GLU A 614 -0.12 -33.64 10.45
CA GLU A 614 0.47 -34.88 9.95
C GLU A 614 0.61 -34.82 8.43
N GLY A 615 1.79 -35.21 7.95
CA GLY A 615 2.14 -35.17 6.53
C GLY A 615 2.71 -33.84 6.01
N SER A 616 2.67 -32.76 6.79
CA SER A 616 3.29 -31.48 6.40
C SER A 616 4.80 -31.40 6.63
N LEU A 617 5.32 -32.24 7.52
CA LEU A 617 6.75 -32.41 7.76
C LEU A 617 7.20 -33.75 7.18
N PRO A 618 8.47 -33.87 6.74
CA PRO A 618 9.03 -35.15 6.39
C PRO A 618 8.95 -36.06 7.61
N ALA A 619 8.51 -37.31 7.41
CA ALA A 619 8.55 -38.30 8.47
C ALA A 619 9.99 -38.40 9.00
N SER A 620 10.16 -38.18 10.31
CA SER A 620 11.46 -38.32 10.95
C SER A 620 11.95 -39.75 10.77
N THR A 621 13.13 -39.92 10.16
CA THR A 621 13.97 -41.06 10.54
C THR A 621 14.21 -40.91 12.04
N PRO A 622 13.94 -41.92 12.89
CA PRO A 622 13.97 -41.75 14.35
C PRO A 622 15.35 -41.26 14.80
N THR A 623 15.46 -39.97 15.09
CA THR A 623 16.60 -39.40 15.80
C THR A 623 16.41 -39.68 17.29
N ALA A 624 17.40 -40.35 17.88
CA ALA A 624 17.41 -40.82 19.25
C ALA A 624 17.00 -39.73 20.27
N PRO A 625 16.32 -40.09 21.37
CA PRO A 625 15.88 -39.14 22.38
C PRO A 625 17.10 -38.42 22.98
N VAL A 626 17.07 -37.09 22.93
CA VAL A 626 18.00 -36.25 23.68
C VAL A 626 17.59 -36.35 25.15
N VAL A 627 18.41 -37.03 25.94
CA VAL A 627 18.29 -37.09 27.40
C VAL A 627 18.48 -35.65 27.93
N GLN A 628 17.41 -35.04 28.43
CA GLN A 628 17.52 -33.83 29.25
C GLN A 628 18.09 -34.26 30.62
N GLU A 629 19.38 -34.04 30.83
CA GLU A 629 19.95 -34.08 32.17
C GLU A 629 19.35 -32.94 33.00
N GLN A 630 18.53 -33.32 33.98
CA GLN A 630 18.20 -32.48 35.13
C GLN A 630 19.50 -32.11 35.84
N LEU A 631 19.86 -30.82 35.80
CA LEU A 631 20.69 -30.22 36.83
C LEU A 631 19.77 -29.40 37.74
N THR A 632 19.24 -30.06 38.77
CA THR A 632 18.94 -29.43 40.06
C THR A 632 20.20 -28.77 40.59
N LEU A 633 20.09 -27.54 41.13
CA LEU A 633 20.88 -27.08 42.28
C LEU A 633 20.29 -25.76 42.84
N LEU A 634 19.77 -25.89 44.06
CA LEU A 634 19.41 -24.89 45.09
C LEU A 634 18.23 -23.93 44.84
#